data_AF-D5WZX2-F1
#
_entry.id   AF-D5WZX2-F1
#
_cell.length_a   1.000
_cell.length_b   1.000
_cell.length_c   1.000
_cell.angle_alpha   90.00
_cell.angle_beta   90.00
_cell.angle_gamma   90.00
#
_symmetry.space_group_name_H-M   'P 1'
#
loop_
_entity.id
_entity.type
_entity.pdbx_description
1 polymer ?
#
loop_
_entity_poly.entity_id
_entity_poly.type
_entity_poly.pdbx_seq_one_letter_code
_entity_poly.pdbx_strand_id
1 'polypeptide(L)'
;MSPPRKPALRSALPSKGQEPLGRPGEFPESQIQAPSRKPRKLRTTAQATATTPLPVKQAVNKAAESPPVAPANAEADVPAGALGAIAPTSIPLPPADAQALTPPDHEQAMRELIDRALHALTAKATLGLSPAALGLAFADWAMHMAASPGKQASLAAQALEMQGRWLRYAAELGTHALRADRTPCPDCVAPTPNDRRFSAAQWQQFPFNLLAQRFLLREQLVDATAHGVRGVSPHHEQVVAFMARQWMDMLSPSNFFWTNPEVLERTLSSGGANLAQGLRNWLDDAQRLLDKRPPAGVEQFRPGHELAATPGKVVLRNRLMELIQYSPTTPTVQAEPVLIVPAWIMKYYILDLSPHNSLVKFLVDQGHTVFMLSWKNPGADERDPGMDNYLHLGPFAALDAVTSILPGRKVHAAGYCLGGTLLSIAAAALARRGDERLASVSLFAAQTDFTEAGELTLFTDESQISFLEDLMWSQGYLDTTQMAGTFQMLRSSDLIWSRLMRDYLMGERAPMNDLMAWNADATRMPYRMHSEYLRKLYLRNALAEGHYAVDGRPVAVENVTAPWFVVGTETDHVAPWKSVYKIHLLADSEVTFVLTSGGHNAGIVSEPGHPRRHYRWALHPGGRPYIDPAHWVQLAQAEEGSWWPRWEQWLVAKGSAQQVAPPACGSVDYPPLAEAPGEYVLQR
;
A
#
# COMPACT_ATOMS: atom_id res chain seq x y z
N MET A 1 -74.73 13.33 5.26
CA MET A 1 -73.59 14.25 5.28
C MET A 1 -72.37 13.46 4.82
N SER A 2 -72.14 13.22 3.53
CA SER A 2 -72.41 14.02 2.31
C SER A 2 -71.43 15.21 2.13
N PRO A 3 -70.83 15.42 0.93
CA PRO A 3 -69.67 16.31 0.69
C PRO A 3 -70.17 17.56 -0.11
N PRO A 4 -69.51 18.13 -1.14
CA PRO A 4 -68.10 18.17 -1.59
C PRO A 4 -67.63 19.63 -1.92
N ARG A 5 -66.51 19.79 -2.65
CA ARG A 5 -66.47 20.57 -3.92
C ARG A 5 -65.18 20.42 -4.75
N LYS A 6 -65.32 19.91 -5.98
CA LYS A 6 -64.65 20.48 -7.17
C LYS A 6 -65.65 21.44 -7.84
N PRO A 7 -65.19 22.38 -8.68
CA PRO A 7 -65.27 22.15 -10.14
C PRO A 7 -64.02 22.67 -10.89
N ALA A 8 -63.92 22.65 -12.23
CA ALA A 8 -64.15 21.59 -13.25
C ALA A 8 -64.16 22.19 -14.67
N LEU A 9 -63.57 21.49 -15.67
CA LEU A 9 -63.77 21.67 -17.13
C LEU A 9 -63.22 23.00 -17.71
N ARG A 10 -62.91 23.17 -19.01
CA ARG A 10 -62.91 22.40 -20.29
C ARG A 10 -61.78 23.02 -21.19
N SER A 11 -61.41 22.65 -22.42
CA SER A 11 -61.73 21.66 -23.49
C SER A 11 -60.49 21.63 -24.44
N ALA A 12 -60.35 20.89 -25.57
CA ALA A 12 -61.23 20.07 -26.41
C ALA A 12 -60.46 18.86 -27.04
N LEU A 13 -61.12 18.08 -27.91
CA LEU A 13 -60.69 16.81 -28.53
C LEU A 13 -61.16 16.80 -30.03
N PRO A 14 -61.04 15.71 -30.84
CA PRO A 14 -59.83 14.97 -31.29
C PRO A 14 -59.91 14.51 -32.79
N SER A 15 -59.19 13.42 -33.16
CA SER A 15 -59.48 12.48 -34.29
C SER A 15 -58.93 12.89 -35.69
N LYS A 16 -58.52 12.03 -36.66
CA LYS A 16 -58.47 10.55 -36.94
C LYS A 16 -57.19 10.26 -37.80
N GLY A 17 -56.71 9.03 -38.08
CA GLY A 17 -57.04 7.67 -37.60
C GLY A 17 -56.51 6.54 -38.55
N GLN A 18 -56.30 5.32 -37.99
CA GLN A 18 -56.30 3.96 -38.61
C GLN A 18 -55.25 3.51 -39.69
N GLU A 19 -54.27 2.68 -39.27
CA GLU A 19 -54.12 1.20 -39.52
C GLU A 19 -54.61 0.50 -40.82
N PRO A 20 -54.15 -0.76 -41.16
CA PRO A 20 -52.92 -1.52 -40.80
C PRO A 20 -52.33 -2.42 -41.95
N LEU A 21 -51.46 -3.42 -41.58
CA LEU A 21 -51.05 -4.68 -42.28
C LEU A 21 -49.89 -4.68 -43.31
N GLY A 22 -48.99 -5.69 -43.21
CA GLY A 22 -48.08 -6.11 -44.30
C GLY A 22 -46.68 -6.68 -43.94
N ARG A 23 -46.49 -8.00 -44.12
CA ARG A 23 -45.22 -8.72 -44.44
C ARG A 23 -45.58 -9.74 -45.57
N PRO A 24 -44.67 -10.32 -46.38
CA PRO A 24 -43.19 -10.39 -46.26
C PRO A 24 -42.42 -10.05 -47.57
N GLY A 25 -41.09 -10.31 -47.62
CA GLY A 25 -40.41 -10.74 -48.85
C GLY A 25 -39.16 -9.97 -49.35
N GLU A 26 -38.00 -10.65 -49.30
CA GLU A 26 -36.87 -10.64 -50.25
C GLU A 26 -36.01 -9.37 -50.54
N PHE A 27 -34.85 -9.61 -51.17
CA PHE A 27 -33.73 -8.68 -51.42
C PHE A 27 -33.78 -8.09 -52.85
N PRO A 28 -32.89 -7.12 -53.19
CA PRO A 28 -31.65 -7.53 -53.87
C PRO A 28 -30.37 -6.81 -53.40
N GLU A 29 -29.22 -7.40 -53.70
CA GLU A 29 -27.89 -6.78 -53.57
C GLU A 29 -27.64 -5.73 -54.67
N SER A 30 -26.71 -4.78 -54.40
CA SER A 30 -25.85 -4.23 -55.45
C SER A 30 -24.51 -3.75 -54.87
N GLN A 31 -23.46 -3.84 -55.67
CA GLN A 31 -22.07 -3.57 -55.29
C GLN A 31 -21.59 -2.21 -55.80
N ILE A 32 -20.49 -1.65 -55.26
CA ILE A 32 -19.25 -1.37 -56.01
C ILE A 32 -18.13 -0.74 -55.14
N GLN A 33 -17.00 -1.46 -55.09
CA GLN A 33 -15.58 -1.05 -54.98
C GLN A 33 -15.12 0.04 -53.98
N ALA A 34 -14.19 -0.37 -53.11
CA ALA A 34 -13.22 0.50 -52.45
C ALA A 34 -11.82 0.39 -53.12
N PRO A 35 -11.01 1.46 -53.18
CA PRO A 35 -9.71 1.45 -53.86
C PRO A 35 -8.58 0.87 -52.98
N SER A 36 -7.87 -0.14 -53.49
CA SER A 36 -6.64 -0.64 -52.84
C SER A 36 -5.40 0.16 -53.26
N ARG A 37 -4.47 0.39 -52.31
CA ARG A 37 -3.12 0.92 -52.61
C ARG A 37 -2.05 0.02 -51.98
N LYS A 38 -1.22 -0.57 -52.85
CA LYS A 38 -0.06 -1.39 -52.46
C LYS A 38 1.11 -0.50 -52.01
N PRO A 39 1.90 -0.87 -50.97
CA PRO A 39 3.16 -0.22 -50.68
C PRO A 39 4.23 -0.56 -51.74
N ARG A 40 5.09 0.41 -52.07
CA ARG A 40 6.14 0.29 -53.10
C ARG A 40 7.52 0.42 -52.43
N LYS A 41 8.42 -0.56 -52.63
CA LYS A 41 9.82 -0.46 -52.20
C LYS A 41 10.60 0.53 -53.10
N LEU A 42 11.43 1.41 -52.52
CA LEU A 42 12.82 1.70 -52.96
C LEU A 42 13.54 2.79 -52.11
N ARG A 43 14.39 2.32 -51.18
CA ARG A 43 15.82 2.65 -51.00
C ARG A 43 16.31 4.13 -51.04
N THR A 44 16.71 4.64 -49.88
CA THR A 44 17.83 5.59 -49.63
C THR A 44 18.35 5.38 -48.20
N THR A 45 19.55 4.82 -48.00
CA THR A 45 20.83 5.51 -47.68
C THR A 45 20.91 6.25 -46.33
N ALA A 46 21.51 5.59 -45.34
CA ALA A 46 22.29 6.20 -44.26
C ALA A 46 23.45 5.23 -43.91
N GLN A 47 24.57 5.74 -43.42
CA GLN A 47 25.78 4.95 -43.12
C GLN A 47 25.79 4.49 -41.65
N ALA A 48 26.35 3.31 -41.40
CA ALA A 48 26.77 2.87 -40.07
C ALA A 48 28.24 2.42 -40.15
N THR A 49 29.09 2.94 -39.27
CA THR A 49 30.51 2.59 -39.18
C THR A 49 30.70 1.22 -38.53
N ALA A 50 31.60 0.41 -39.08
CA ALA A 50 31.82 -0.96 -38.62
C ALA A 50 32.99 -1.08 -37.63
N THR A 51 32.85 -1.99 -36.66
CA THR A 51 33.98 -2.60 -35.95
C THR A 51 33.69 -4.08 -35.71
N THR A 52 34.60 -4.95 -36.12
CA THR A 52 34.46 -6.43 -36.08
C THR A 52 34.88 -7.00 -34.72
N PRO A 53 34.49 -8.25 -34.41
CA PRO A 53 35.53 -9.28 -34.27
C PRO A 53 35.19 -10.63 -34.95
N LEU A 54 36.20 -11.51 -35.01
CA LEU A 54 36.25 -12.74 -35.82
C LEU A 54 35.65 -13.99 -35.12
N PRO A 55 35.24 -15.03 -35.87
CA PRO A 55 34.62 -16.25 -35.33
C PRO A 55 35.62 -17.38 -35.02
N VAL A 56 35.25 -18.30 -34.11
CA VAL A 56 36.00 -19.55 -33.86
C VAL A 56 35.08 -20.78 -33.96
N LYS A 57 35.27 -21.51 -35.07
CA LYS A 57 35.03 -22.94 -35.36
C LYS A 57 34.16 -23.81 -34.44
N GLN A 58 33.18 -24.47 -35.05
CA GLN A 58 32.62 -25.75 -34.58
C GLN A 58 33.64 -26.90 -34.74
N ALA A 59 33.43 -27.97 -33.97
CA ALA A 59 33.83 -29.35 -34.31
C ALA A 59 32.64 -30.28 -34.02
N VAL A 60 32.52 -31.40 -34.75
CA VAL A 60 31.33 -32.27 -34.77
C VAL A 60 31.74 -33.74 -34.71
N ASN A 61 31.06 -34.56 -33.89
CA ASN A 61 30.62 -35.95 -34.15
C ASN A 61 30.10 -36.65 -32.87
N LYS A 62 29.34 -37.77 -32.87
CA LYS A 62 28.21 -38.24 -33.72
C LYS A 62 27.66 -39.59 -33.16
N ALA A 63 26.34 -39.70 -32.96
CA ALA A 63 25.59 -40.96 -32.69
C ALA A 63 25.94 -41.68 -31.34
N ALA A 64 25.19 -42.68 -30.85
CA ALA A 64 24.06 -43.41 -31.43
C ALA A 64 22.94 -43.82 -30.43
N GLU A 65 21.76 -44.06 -31.01
CA GLU A 65 20.60 -44.92 -30.69
C GLU A 65 20.44 -45.64 -29.32
N SER A 66 19.17 -45.79 -28.90
CA SER A 66 18.71 -46.57 -27.74
C SER A 66 17.72 -47.67 -28.15
N PRO A 67 17.70 -48.83 -27.44
CA PRO A 67 16.51 -49.69 -27.33
C PRO A 67 16.05 -49.90 -25.86
N PRO A 68 14.79 -50.34 -25.62
CA PRO A 68 14.17 -50.44 -24.30
C PRO A 68 14.07 -51.90 -23.77
N VAL A 69 13.52 -52.08 -22.55
CA VAL A 69 12.59 -53.18 -22.15
C VAL A 69 12.09 -52.98 -20.69
N ALA A 70 10.99 -53.65 -20.31
CA ALA A 70 10.35 -53.61 -18.97
C ALA A 70 10.12 -55.06 -18.42
N PRO A 71 9.09 -55.34 -17.59
CA PRO A 71 9.05 -55.21 -16.12
C PRO A 71 9.08 -56.58 -15.38
N ALA A 72 9.13 -56.59 -14.04
CA ALA A 72 8.87 -57.78 -13.23
C ALA A 72 8.33 -57.47 -11.81
N ASN A 73 7.43 -58.32 -11.31
CA ASN A 73 7.06 -58.44 -9.89
C ASN A 73 7.79 -59.66 -9.28
N ALA A 74 8.13 -59.61 -7.99
CA ALA A 74 8.35 -60.80 -7.15
C ALA A 74 8.20 -60.46 -5.67
N GLU A 75 7.58 -61.34 -4.89
CA GLU A 75 7.55 -61.28 -3.41
C GLU A 75 8.75 -62.05 -2.82
N ALA A 76 9.22 -61.61 -1.66
CA ALA A 76 10.10 -62.37 -0.77
C ALA A 76 9.86 -61.92 0.69
N ASP A 77 10.04 -62.81 1.64
CA ASP A 77 9.50 -62.74 3.01
C ASP A 77 10.59 -62.95 4.09
N VAL A 78 10.23 -62.73 5.36
CA VAL A 78 10.96 -63.10 6.60
C VAL A 78 12.17 -62.20 6.97
N PRO A 79 12.50 -61.93 8.26
CA PRO A 79 11.78 -62.19 9.53
C PRO A 79 11.41 -60.93 10.34
N ALA A 80 10.51 -61.08 11.32
CA ALA A 80 10.45 -60.21 12.49
C ALA A 80 11.33 -60.76 13.63
N GLY A 81 12.05 -59.90 14.36
CA GLY A 81 12.63 -60.25 15.68
C GLY A 81 14.08 -59.82 15.95
N ALA A 82 14.33 -58.52 16.18
CA ALA A 82 15.54 -58.04 16.84
C ALA A 82 15.28 -56.72 17.60
N LEU A 83 14.88 -56.81 18.87
CA LEU A 83 14.71 -55.64 19.74
C LEU A 83 16.07 -55.10 20.21
N GLY A 84 16.60 -54.10 19.51
CA GLY A 84 17.73 -53.29 19.94
C GLY A 84 17.28 -51.86 20.24
N ALA A 85 17.25 -51.46 21.52
CA ALA A 85 16.80 -50.14 21.92
C ALA A 85 17.86 -49.06 21.60
N ILE A 86 17.69 -48.38 20.46
CA ILE A 86 18.47 -47.18 20.14
C ILE A 86 17.88 -46.00 20.91
N ALA A 87 18.53 -45.61 22.00
CA ALA A 87 18.18 -44.40 22.71
C ALA A 87 18.40 -43.15 21.82
N PRO A 88 17.56 -42.11 21.90
CA PRO A 88 17.76 -40.89 21.13
C PRO A 88 19.06 -40.22 21.60
N THR A 89 20.04 -40.12 20.70
CA THR A 89 21.29 -39.40 20.95
C THR A 89 20.99 -37.91 21.13
N SER A 90 20.98 -37.45 22.38
CA SER A 90 20.86 -36.04 22.70
C SER A 90 22.04 -35.28 22.13
N ILE A 91 21.81 -34.52 21.06
CA ILE A 91 22.74 -33.48 20.60
C ILE A 91 23.00 -32.57 21.81
N PRO A 92 24.25 -32.40 22.26
CA PRO A 92 24.55 -31.48 23.35
C PRO A 92 24.12 -30.08 22.93
N LEU A 93 23.18 -29.50 23.67
CA LEU A 93 22.98 -28.06 23.62
C LEU A 93 24.34 -27.40 23.95
N PRO A 94 24.77 -26.36 23.22
CA PRO A 94 25.87 -25.55 23.71
C PRO A 94 25.49 -25.05 25.12
N PRO A 95 26.44 -24.92 26.05
CA PRO A 95 26.15 -24.37 27.36
C PRO A 95 25.48 -23.01 27.15
N ALA A 96 24.30 -22.82 27.73
CA ALA A 96 23.66 -21.52 27.68
C ALA A 96 24.60 -20.53 28.35
N ASP A 97 25.05 -19.52 27.61
CA ASP A 97 25.85 -18.41 28.15
C ASP A 97 24.97 -17.61 29.10
N ALA A 98 24.85 -18.13 30.33
CA ALA A 98 24.44 -17.41 31.50
C ALA A 98 25.55 -16.43 31.89
N GLN A 99 25.82 -15.46 31.00
CA GLN A 99 26.25 -14.15 31.43
C GLN A 99 25.20 -13.69 32.43
N ALA A 100 25.55 -13.79 33.71
CA ALA A 100 24.69 -13.31 34.78
C ALA A 100 24.45 -11.83 34.48
N LEU A 101 23.19 -11.47 34.22
CA LEU A 101 22.76 -10.09 34.12
C LEU A 101 22.99 -9.43 35.49
N THR A 102 24.21 -8.93 35.69
CA THR A 102 24.50 -7.89 36.67
C THR A 102 23.41 -6.85 36.52
N PRO A 103 22.66 -6.52 37.59
CA PRO A 103 21.69 -5.43 37.52
C PRO A 103 22.38 -4.21 36.91
N PRO A 104 21.76 -3.52 35.93
CA PRO A 104 22.39 -2.36 35.31
C PRO A 104 22.79 -1.39 36.42
N ASP A 105 24.06 -0.99 36.43
CA ASP A 105 24.61 -0.16 37.50
C ASP A 105 23.69 1.04 37.69
N HIS A 106 23.22 1.27 38.92
CA HIS A 106 22.20 2.29 39.20
C HIS A 106 22.69 3.68 38.77
N GLU A 107 24.00 3.93 38.75
CA GLU A 107 24.54 5.18 38.21
C GLU A 107 24.50 5.22 36.67
N GLN A 108 24.76 4.09 36.00
CA GLN A 108 24.64 3.98 34.54
C GLN A 108 23.18 4.10 34.09
N ALA A 109 22.25 3.41 34.73
CA ALA A 109 20.81 3.52 34.45
C ALA A 109 20.29 4.96 34.65
N MET A 110 20.79 5.67 35.66
CA MET A 110 20.46 7.09 35.86
C MET A 110 21.06 8.01 34.80
N ARG A 111 22.24 7.71 34.25
CA ARG A 111 22.83 8.45 33.12
C ARG A 111 22.05 8.20 31.82
N GLU A 112 21.74 6.94 31.51
CA GLU A 112 20.90 6.57 30.36
C GLU A 112 19.53 7.27 30.42
N LEU A 113 18.90 7.37 31.60
CA LEU A 113 17.64 8.11 31.78
C LEU A 113 17.74 9.61 31.46
N ILE A 114 18.90 10.25 31.68
CA ILE A 114 19.13 11.66 31.32
C ILE A 114 19.22 11.80 29.79
N ASP A 115 19.99 10.94 29.14
CA ASP A 115 20.16 10.96 27.68
C ASP A 115 18.82 10.68 26.97
N ARG A 116 18.07 9.66 27.41
CA ARG A 116 16.71 9.38 26.92
C ARG A 116 15.76 10.56 27.11
N ALA A 117 15.84 11.28 28.23
CA ALA A 117 15.00 12.46 28.47
C ALA A 117 15.35 13.61 27.51
N LEU A 118 16.64 13.84 27.24
CA LEU A 118 17.10 14.85 26.27
C LEU A 118 16.70 14.48 24.84
N HIS A 119 16.82 13.21 24.45
CA HIS A 119 16.33 12.70 23.16
C HIS A 119 14.81 12.87 23.04
N ALA A 120 14.02 12.45 24.04
CA ALA A 120 12.55 12.59 24.01
C ALA A 120 12.07 14.06 23.95
N LEU A 121 12.80 15.00 24.57
CA LEU A 121 12.53 16.44 24.43
C LEU A 121 12.87 16.94 23.02
N THR A 122 14.02 16.56 22.48
CA THR A 122 14.46 16.93 21.13
C THR A 122 13.48 16.37 20.08
N ALA A 123 13.06 15.11 20.21
CA ALA A 123 12.11 14.44 19.31
C ALA A 123 10.73 15.12 19.29
N LYS A 124 10.28 15.68 20.42
CA LYS A 124 9.07 16.51 20.48
C LYS A 124 9.25 17.85 19.78
N ALA A 125 10.45 18.45 19.83
CA ALA A 125 10.77 19.68 19.13
C ALA A 125 10.96 19.49 17.60
N THR A 126 11.38 18.30 17.16
CA THR A 126 11.66 17.98 15.74
C THR A 126 10.58 17.12 15.06
N LEU A 127 9.43 16.94 15.71
CA LEU A 127 8.31 16.11 15.24
C LEU A 127 8.72 14.65 14.90
N GLY A 128 9.67 14.10 15.65
CA GLY A 128 10.17 12.73 15.53
C GLY A 128 11.45 12.56 14.70
N LEU A 129 11.94 13.60 14.02
CA LEU A 129 13.15 13.51 13.19
C LEU A 129 14.44 13.67 13.99
N SER A 130 15.38 12.72 13.89
CA SER A 130 16.75 12.85 14.43
C SER A 130 17.54 13.92 13.66
N PRO A 131 18.01 15.00 14.31
CA PRO A 131 18.91 15.98 13.68
C PRO A 131 20.27 15.36 13.30
N ALA A 132 20.71 14.34 14.04
CA ALA A 132 21.98 13.66 13.80
C ALA A 132 21.95 12.87 12.48
N ALA A 133 20.87 12.12 12.21
CA ALA A 133 20.71 11.37 10.97
C ALA A 133 20.70 12.30 9.74
N LEU A 134 19.88 13.38 9.79
CA LEU A 134 19.82 14.38 8.72
C LEU A 134 21.17 15.10 8.53
N GLY A 135 21.86 15.42 9.62
CA GLY A 135 23.19 16.04 9.60
C GLY A 135 24.26 15.13 9.00
N LEU A 136 24.26 13.83 9.33
CA LEU A 136 25.17 12.84 8.78
C LEU A 136 24.93 12.60 7.28
N ALA A 137 23.66 12.47 6.87
CA ALA A 137 23.32 12.30 5.47
C ALA A 137 23.74 13.50 4.61
N PHE A 138 23.48 14.72 5.10
CA PHE A 138 23.93 15.94 4.42
C PHE A 138 25.47 16.09 4.43
N ALA A 139 26.15 15.72 5.52
CA ALA A 139 27.61 15.80 5.59
C ALA A 139 28.31 14.81 4.65
N ASP A 140 27.86 13.55 4.59
CA ASP A 140 28.37 12.53 3.67
C ASP A 140 28.19 12.99 2.21
N TRP A 141 26.99 13.44 1.85
CA TRP A 141 26.70 14.02 0.55
C TRP A 141 27.60 15.23 0.24
N ALA A 142 27.72 16.18 1.16
CA ALA A 142 28.48 17.41 0.94
C ALA A 142 29.99 17.16 0.80
N MET A 143 30.56 16.24 1.58
CA MET A 143 31.99 15.87 1.47
C MET A 143 32.29 15.20 0.12
N HIS A 144 31.50 14.21 -0.28
CA HIS A 144 31.69 13.54 -1.57
C HIS A 144 31.39 14.45 -2.77
N MET A 145 30.39 15.34 -2.64
CA MET A 145 30.09 16.35 -3.67
C MET A 145 31.23 17.36 -3.81
N ALA A 146 31.82 17.84 -2.70
CA ALA A 146 33.00 18.70 -2.71
C ALA A 146 34.23 17.99 -3.32
N ALA A 147 34.39 16.70 -3.07
CA ALA A 147 35.46 15.86 -3.65
C ALA A 147 35.22 15.43 -5.12
N SER A 148 34.09 15.82 -5.74
CA SER A 148 33.68 15.37 -7.07
C SER A 148 33.71 16.49 -8.14
N PRO A 149 34.88 16.99 -8.58
CA PRO A 149 34.97 18.08 -9.55
C PRO A 149 34.34 17.75 -10.91
N GLY A 150 34.33 16.48 -11.33
CA GLY A 150 33.61 16.06 -12.54
C GLY A 150 32.09 16.18 -12.43
N LYS A 151 31.51 15.91 -11.24
CA LYS A 151 30.08 16.12 -10.95
C LYS A 151 29.76 17.62 -10.91
N GLN A 152 30.60 18.42 -10.25
CA GLN A 152 30.48 19.88 -10.19
C GLN A 152 30.50 20.49 -11.60
N ALA A 153 31.45 20.12 -12.46
CA ALA A 153 31.55 20.59 -13.84
C ALA A 153 30.32 20.17 -14.68
N SER A 154 29.83 18.94 -14.51
CA SER A 154 28.61 18.47 -15.18
C SER A 154 27.37 19.27 -14.76
N LEU A 155 27.20 19.52 -13.46
CA LEU A 155 26.08 20.31 -12.94
C LEU A 155 26.17 21.78 -13.36
N ALA A 156 27.37 22.36 -13.41
CA ALA A 156 27.58 23.72 -13.92
C ALA A 156 27.21 23.82 -15.40
N ALA A 157 27.60 22.83 -16.22
CA ALA A 157 27.21 22.76 -17.63
C ALA A 157 25.68 22.62 -17.80
N GLN A 158 25.05 21.72 -17.04
CA GLN A 158 23.58 21.54 -17.03
C GLN A 158 22.86 22.83 -16.60
N ALA A 159 23.34 23.50 -15.54
CA ALA A 159 22.75 24.76 -15.07
C ALA A 159 22.84 25.88 -16.11
N LEU A 160 23.98 25.99 -16.82
CA LEU A 160 24.14 26.93 -17.93
C LEU A 160 23.22 26.58 -19.11
N GLU A 161 23.09 25.29 -19.45
CA GLU A 161 22.21 24.83 -20.53
C GLU A 161 20.74 25.14 -20.20
N MET A 162 20.27 24.77 -19.01
CA MET A 162 18.92 25.04 -18.50
C MET A 162 18.63 26.54 -18.43
N GLN A 163 19.59 27.36 -18.01
CA GLN A 163 19.46 28.81 -18.02
C GLN A 163 19.38 29.36 -19.46
N GLY A 164 20.07 28.74 -20.42
CA GLY A 164 19.96 29.03 -21.85
C GLY A 164 18.62 28.64 -22.45
N ARG A 165 18.09 27.44 -22.13
CA ARG A 165 16.75 26.97 -22.54
C ARG A 165 15.68 27.96 -22.06
N TRP A 166 15.71 28.35 -20.78
CA TRP A 166 14.76 29.31 -20.21
C TRP A 166 14.86 30.70 -20.86
N LEU A 167 16.07 31.19 -21.18
CA LEU A 167 16.23 32.46 -21.88
C LEU A 167 15.70 32.42 -23.32
N ARG A 168 15.86 31.30 -24.05
CA ARG A 168 15.25 31.12 -25.37
C ARG A 168 13.72 31.10 -25.27
N TYR A 169 13.16 30.30 -24.36
CA TYR A 169 11.73 30.26 -24.10
C TYR A 169 11.14 31.66 -23.77
N ALA A 170 11.84 32.45 -22.95
CA ALA A 170 11.43 33.82 -22.63
C ALA A 170 11.47 34.77 -23.84
N ALA A 171 12.48 34.67 -24.70
CA ALA A 171 12.56 35.43 -25.94
C ALA A 171 11.48 34.99 -26.95
N GLU A 172 11.25 33.68 -27.08
CA GLU A 172 10.23 33.09 -27.95
C GLU A 172 8.84 33.60 -27.56
N LEU A 173 8.46 33.56 -26.27
CA LEU A 173 7.20 34.13 -25.77
C LEU A 173 7.01 35.60 -26.17
N GLY A 174 8.06 36.42 -26.06
CA GLY A 174 8.05 37.82 -26.51
C GLY A 174 7.78 37.98 -28.01
N THR A 175 8.09 36.98 -28.83
CA THR A 175 7.82 36.98 -30.28
C THR A 175 6.53 36.25 -30.69
N HIS A 176 6.07 35.24 -29.93
CA HIS A 176 4.77 34.60 -30.13
C HIS A 176 3.61 35.52 -29.70
N ALA A 177 3.83 36.43 -28.76
CA ALA A 177 2.91 37.56 -28.51
C ALA A 177 2.67 38.44 -29.76
N LEU A 178 3.56 38.38 -30.76
CA LEU A 178 3.47 39.07 -32.05
C LEU A 178 3.15 38.12 -33.23
N ARG A 179 3.03 36.80 -32.98
CA ARG A 179 2.81 35.75 -34.00
C ARG A 179 1.89 34.67 -33.45
N ALA A 180 0.62 34.74 -33.86
CA ALA A 180 -0.47 33.87 -33.38
C ALA A 180 -0.43 32.42 -33.90
N ASP A 181 0.76 31.79 -33.95
CA ASP A 181 0.95 30.38 -34.29
C ASP A 181 1.20 29.55 -33.02
N ARG A 182 0.65 28.32 -33.02
CA ARG A 182 0.70 27.35 -31.91
C ARG A 182 1.67 26.20 -32.24
N THR A 183 2.88 26.57 -32.64
CA THR A 183 3.97 25.63 -32.90
C THR A 183 4.33 24.86 -31.62
N PRO A 184 4.64 23.55 -31.67
CA PRO A 184 5.12 22.82 -30.48
C PRO A 184 6.43 23.42 -29.97
N CYS A 185 6.43 23.88 -28.72
CA CYS A 185 7.59 24.51 -28.06
C CYS A 185 8.72 23.48 -27.83
N PRO A 186 9.88 23.60 -28.50
CA PRO A 186 10.93 22.57 -28.45
C PRO A 186 11.82 22.69 -27.20
N ASP A 187 11.93 23.89 -26.61
CA ASP A 187 12.69 24.17 -25.39
C ASP A 187 11.87 24.04 -24.09
N CYS A 188 10.57 23.73 -24.20
CA CYS A 188 9.68 23.59 -23.04
C CYS A 188 9.92 22.28 -22.29
N VAL A 189 10.04 22.37 -20.97
CA VAL A 189 9.99 21.22 -20.06
C VAL A 189 8.54 20.85 -19.77
N ALA A 190 8.18 19.59 -20.01
CA ALA A 190 6.94 19.02 -19.50
C ALA A 190 7.09 18.67 -18.01
N PRO A 191 6.05 18.85 -17.18
CA PRO A 191 5.98 18.24 -15.86
C PRO A 191 6.15 16.70 -15.92
N THR A 192 6.49 16.08 -14.80
CA THR A 192 6.44 14.61 -14.71
C THR A 192 4.99 14.12 -14.86
N PRO A 193 4.72 12.88 -15.30
CA PRO A 193 3.35 12.41 -15.56
C PRO A 193 2.38 12.47 -14.36
N ASN A 194 2.91 12.55 -13.13
CA ASN A 194 2.13 12.65 -11.90
C ASN A 194 2.03 14.09 -11.36
N ASP A 195 2.88 15.03 -11.82
CA ASP A 195 2.85 16.43 -11.40
C ASP A 195 1.68 17.18 -12.05
N ARG A 196 0.79 17.73 -11.22
CA ARG A 196 -0.39 18.50 -11.66
C ARG A 196 -0.30 19.98 -11.33
N ARG A 197 0.76 20.45 -10.65
CA ARG A 197 0.91 21.81 -10.11
C ARG A 197 0.80 22.91 -11.18
N PHE A 198 1.11 22.58 -12.44
CA PHE A 198 1.11 23.50 -13.59
C PHE A 198 0.16 23.08 -14.72
N SER A 199 -0.85 22.25 -14.41
CA SER A 199 -1.73 21.62 -15.42
C SER A 199 -2.87 22.50 -15.94
N ALA A 200 -3.27 23.54 -15.19
CA ALA A 200 -4.34 24.45 -15.61
C ALA A 200 -3.89 25.40 -16.73
N ALA A 201 -4.81 25.77 -17.63
CA ALA A 201 -4.50 26.55 -18.84
C ALA A 201 -3.91 27.95 -18.56
N GLN A 202 -4.18 28.50 -17.38
CA GLN A 202 -3.66 29.76 -16.87
C GLN A 202 -2.13 29.73 -16.70
N TRP A 203 -1.55 28.58 -16.36
CA TRP A 203 -0.09 28.41 -16.25
C TRP A 203 0.64 28.51 -17.59
N GLN A 204 -0.07 28.49 -18.71
CA GLN A 204 0.50 28.72 -20.04
C GLN A 204 0.54 30.21 -20.43
N GLN A 205 0.00 31.09 -19.60
CA GLN A 205 -0.08 32.54 -19.84
C GLN A 205 1.10 33.28 -19.19
N PHE A 206 1.50 34.41 -19.78
CA PHE A 206 2.53 35.29 -19.22
C PHE A 206 1.97 36.05 -17.99
N PRO A 207 2.75 36.22 -16.90
CA PRO A 207 4.13 35.79 -16.68
C PRO A 207 4.26 34.39 -16.04
N PHE A 208 3.16 33.73 -15.71
CA PHE A 208 3.14 32.48 -14.93
C PHE A 208 3.85 31.31 -15.63
N ASN A 209 3.79 31.29 -16.96
CA ASN A 209 4.50 30.31 -17.78
C ASN A 209 6.04 30.39 -17.64
N LEU A 210 6.61 31.58 -17.50
CA LEU A 210 8.03 31.78 -17.20
C LEU A 210 8.40 31.26 -15.82
N LEU A 211 7.51 31.41 -14.83
CA LEU A 211 7.71 30.92 -13.46
C LEU A 211 7.66 29.38 -13.41
N ALA A 212 6.64 28.77 -14.02
CA ALA A 212 6.50 27.32 -14.10
C ALA A 212 7.71 26.67 -14.81
N GLN A 213 8.11 27.19 -15.97
CA GLN A 213 9.29 26.68 -16.69
C GLN A 213 10.59 26.92 -15.89
N ARG A 214 10.76 28.05 -15.20
CA ARG A 214 11.95 28.29 -14.37
C ARG A 214 12.04 27.33 -13.19
N PHE A 215 10.89 26.98 -12.63
CA PHE A 215 10.74 26.06 -11.51
C PHE A 215 11.03 24.61 -11.92
N LEU A 216 10.38 24.10 -12.97
CA LEU A 216 10.60 22.73 -13.48
C LEU A 216 12.06 22.49 -13.88
N LEU A 217 12.72 23.46 -14.53
CA LEU A 217 14.15 23.41 -14.83
C LEU A 217 15.03 23.42 -13.56
N ARG A 218 14.59 24.07 -12.48
CA ARG A 218 15.32 24.07 -11.19
C ARG A 218 15.12 22.76 -10.43
N GLU A 219 13.91 22.19 -10.48
CA GLU A 219 13.58 20.90 -9.88
C GLU A 219 14.46 19.79 -10.49
N GLN A 220 14.58 19.74 -11.82
CA GLN A 220 15.50 18.82 -12.51
C GLN A 220 16.97 19.03 -12.10
N LEU A 221 17.42 20.28 -11.97
CA LEU A 221 18.79 20.57 -11.53
C LEU A 221 19.05 20.14 -10.08
N VAL A 222 18.08 20.32 -9.19
CA VAL A 222 18.17 19.95 -7.77
C VAL A 222 18.17 18.43 -7.61
N ASP A 223 17.29 17.71 -8.31
CA ASP A 223 17.29 16.25 -8.33
C ASP A 223 18.63 15.68 -8.86
N ALA A 224 19.11 16.20 -9.99
CA ALA A 224 20.42 15.85 -10.54
C ALA A 224 21.60 16.23 -9.63
N THR A 225 21.42 17.20 -8.73
CA THR A 225 22.43 17.61 -7.73
C THR A 225 22.44 16.69 -6.51
N ALA A 226 21.28 16.18 -6.09
CA ALA A 226 21.18 15.20 -5.01
C ALA A 226 21.70 13.82 -5.43
N HIS A 227 21.23 13.28 -6.56
CA HIS A 227 21.50 11.92 -7.02
C HIS A 227 22.86 11.73 -7.71
N GLY A 228 23.40 10.51 -7.69
CA GLY A 228 24.60 10.10 -8.42
C GLY A 228 25.86 10.84 -7.98
N VAL A 229 26.11 10.94 -6.68
CA VAL A 229 27.34 11.53 -6.11
C VAL A 229 28.25 10.40 -5.63
N ARG A 230 29.39 10.21 -6.31
CA ARG A 230 30.23 9.02 -6.12
C ARG A 230 30.85 8.98 -4.72
N GLY A 231 30.45 7.96 -3.95
CA GLY A 231 31.00 7.63 -2.62
C GLY A 231 30.01 7.83 -1.48
N VAL A 232 28.95 8.62 -1.69
CA VAL A 232 27.84 8.78 -0.74
C VAL A 232 27.15 7.44 -0.51
N SER A 233 26.71 7.17 0.72
CA SER A 233 25.91 5.96 0.98
C SER A 233 24.57 6.03 0.24
N PRO A 234 24.04 4.91 -0.32
CA PRO A 234 22.76 4.94 -1.03
C PRO A 234 21.59 5.48 -0.20
N HIS A 235 21.58 5.19 1.11
CA HIS A 235 20.59 5.72 2.05
C HIS A 235 20.73 7.24 2.24
N HIS A 236 21.95 7.75 2.45
CA HIS A 236 22.18 9.20 2.58
C HIS A 236 21.84 9.96 1.29
N GLU A 237 22.15 9.41 0.11
CA GLU A 237 21.77 10.01 -1.16
C GLU A 237 20.24 10.10 -1.30
N GLN A 238 19.51 9.05 -0.93
CA GLN A 238 18.04 9.04 -0.94
C GLN A 238 17.44 10.02 0.08
N VAL A 239 18.01 10.13 1.29
CA VAL A 239 17.58 11.10 2.31
C VAL A 239 17.78 12.54 1.83
N VAL A 240 18.95 12.86 1.27
CA VAL A 240 19.23 14.21 0.72
C VAL A 240 18.32 14.51 -0.47
N ALA A 241 18.10 13.55 -1.38
CA ALA A 241 17.19 13.72 -2.51
C ALA A 241 15.74 13.93 -2.07
N PHE A 242 15.25 13.16 -1.08
CA PHE A 242 13.92 13.35 -0.50
C PHE A 242 13.77 14.75 0.11
N MET A 243 14.70 15.15 0.98
CA MET A 243 14.66 16.49 1.59
C MET A 243 14.71 17.58 0.52
N ALA A 244 15.53 17.42 -0.53
CA ALA A 244 15.62 18.36 -1.63
C ALA A 244 14.30 18.48 -2.43
N ARG A 245 13.55 17.38 -2.62
CA ARG A 245 12.18 17.42 -3.18
C ARG A 245 11.24 18.21 -2.26
N GLN A 246 11.19 17.89 -0.96
CA GLN A 246 10.33 18.59 0.00
C GLN A 246 10.60 20.11 0.05
N TRP A 247 11.86 20.54 -0.03
CA TRP A 247 12.25 21.95 -0.15
C TRP A 247 11.77 22.59 -1.45
N MET A 248 11.93 21.91 -2.60
CA MET A 248 11.44 22.41 -3.88
C MET A 248 9.92 22.55 -3.89
N ASP A 249 9.19 21.55 -3.40
CA ASP A 249 7.73 21.56 -3.36
C ASP A 249 7.17 22.64 -2.44
N MET A 250 7.74 22.84 -1.25
CA MET A 250 7.37 23.96 -0.36
C MET A 250 7.54 25.31 -1.05
N LEU A 251 8.59 25.47 -1.86
CA LEU A 251 8.93 26.68 -2.60
C LEU A 251 8.24 26.77 -3.98
N SER A 252 7.29 25.88 -4.29
CA SER A 252 6.58 25.91 -5.57
C SER A 252 5.73 27.16 -5.76
N PRO A 253 5.77 27.84 -6.92
CA PRO A 253 4.94 29.01 -7.20
C PRO A 253 3.44 28.70 -7.19
N SER A 254 3.03 27.42 -7.25
CA SER A 254 1.64 26.99 -7.05
C SER A 254 1.09 27.28 -5.66
N ASN A 255 1.96 27.45 -4.65
CA ASN A 255 1.56 27.48 -3.24
C ASN A 255 1.24 28.88 -2.73
N PHE A 256 1.65 29.93 -3.45
CA PHE A 256 1.57 31.32 -2.99
C PHE A 256 0.56 32.12 -3.82
N PHE A 257 -0.28 32.89 -3.12
CA PHE A 257 -1.34 33.73 -3.69
C PHE A 257 -0.87 34.61 -4.87
N TRP A 258 0.30 35.23 -4.77
CA TRP A 258 0.82 36.17 -5.78
C TRP A 258 1.40 35.51 -7.04
N THR A 259 1.69 34.20 -7.00
CA THR A 259 2.32 33.46 -8.11
C THR A 259 1.46 32.34 -8.69
N ASN A 260 0.33 32.01 -8.05
CA ASN A 260 -0.66 31.07 -8.58
C ASN A 260 -1.76 31.83 -9.36
N PRO A 261 -1.87 31.63 -10.69
CA PRO A 261 -2.85 32.36 -11.50
C PRO A 261 -4.29 31.86 -11.31
N GLU A 262 -4.50 30.60 -10.94
CA GLU A 262 -5.82 30.04 -10.66
C GLU A 262 -6.43 30.71 -9.42
N VAL A 263 -5.62 30.92 -8.38
CA VAL A 263 -6.00 31.67 -7.17
C VAL A 263 -6.29 33.13 -7.49
N LEU A 264 -5.48 33.78 -8.33
CA LEU A 264 -5.72 35.18 -8.73
C LEU A 264 -7.00 35.33 -9.55
N GLU A 265 -7.23 34.48 -10.55
CA GLU A 265 -8.46 34.48 -11.36
C GLU A 265 -9.69 34.14 -10.50
N ARG A 266 -9.58 33.17 -9.58
CA ARG A 266 -10.66 32.83 -8.64
C ARG A 266 -10.98 33.97 -7.68
N THR A 267 -9.96 34.73 -7.26
CA THR A 267 -10.13 35.92 -6.41
C THR A 267 -10.83 37.04 -7.15
N LEU A 268 -10.42 37.34 -8.38
CA LEU A 268 -11.04 38.38 -9.21
C LEU A 268 -12.49 38.01 -9.58
N SER A 269 -12.72 36.79 -10.07
CA SER A 269 -14.05 36.32 -10.51
C SER A 269 -15.06 36.13 -9.37
N SER A 270 -14.60 35.89 -8.14
CA SER A 270 -15.47 35.79 -6.95
C SER A 270 -15.51 37.04 -6.06
N GLY A 271 -14.83 38.13 -6.45
CA GLY A 271 -14.74 39.34 -5.64
C GLY A 271 -14.08 39.13 -4.26
N GLY A 272 -13.17 38.15 -4.16
CA GLY A 272 -12.52 37.74 -2.91
C GLY A 272 -13.33 36.80 -2.02
N ALA A 273 -14.50 36.33 -2.46
CA ALA A 273 -15.33 35.40 -1.67
C ALA A 273 -14.64 34.05 -1.40
N ASN A 274 -13.76 33.61 -2.31
CA ASN A 274 -12.85 32.47 -2.12
C ASN A 274 -11.96 32.63 -0.87
N LEU A 275 -11.29 33.77 -0.72
CA LEU A 275 -10.41 34.05 0.43
C LEU A 275 -11.23 34.17 1.72
N ALA A 276 -12.41 34.78 1.65
CA ALA A 276 -13.33 34.87 2.79
C ALA A 276 -13.84 33.47 3.24
N GLN A 277 -14.03 32.52 2.31
CA GLN A 277 -14.35 31.13 2.66
C GLN A 277 -13.11 30.38 3.15
N GLY A 278 -11.95 30.59 2.55
CA GLY A 278 -10.69 29.99 2.98
C GLY A 278 -10.30 30.38 4.41
N LEU A 279 -10.51 31.64 4.79
CA LEU A 279 -10.35 32.11 6.17
C LEU A 279 -11.36 31.47 7.13
N ARG A 280 -12.62 31.24 6.71
CA ARG A 280 -13.61 30.49 7.51
C ARG A 280 -13.17 29.04 7.71
N ASN A 281 -12.66 28.39 6.66
CA ASN A 281 -12.13 27.03 6.73
C ASN A 281 -10.94 26.97 7.71
N TRP A 282 -9.97 27.87 7.58
CA TRP A 282 -8.81 27.96 8.47
C TRP A 282 -9.20 28.22 9.94
N LEU A 283 -10.19 29.08 10.20
CA LEU A 283 -10.68 29.34 11.56
C LEU A 283 -11.36 28.10 12.20
N ASP A 284 -12.16 27.36 11.43
CA ASP A 284 -12.77 26.09 11.88
C ASP A 284 -11.69 25.01 12.14
N ASP A 285 -10.70 24.87 11.26
CA ASP A 285 -9.59 23.92 11.46
C ASP A 285 -8.71 24.30 12.65
N ALA A 286 -8.39 25.59 12.83
CA ALA A 286 -7.63 26.09 13.99
C ALA A 286 -8.40 25.91 15.31
N GLN A 287 -9.71 26.16 15.33
CA GLN A 287 -10.54 25.92 16.51
C GLN A 287 -10.64 24.41 16.81
N ARG A 288 -10.84 23.56 15.79
CA ARG A 288 -10.86 22.10 15.96
C ARG A 288 -9.54 21.57 16.52
N LEU A 289 -8.41 22.08 16.06
CA LEU A 289 -7.09 21.70 16.58
C LEU A 289 -6.93 22.06 18.07
N LEU A 290 -7.34 23.28 18.46
CA LEU A 290 -7.32 23.71 19.88
C LEU A 290 -8.25 22.86 20.76
N ASP A 291 -9.44 22.53 20.26
CA ASP A 291 -10.43 21.68 20.94
C ASP A 291 -10.10 20.18 20.89
N LYS A 292 -9.01 19.78 20.20
CA LYS A 292 -8.65 18.38 19.87
C LYS A 292 -9.79 17.60 19.17
N ARG A 293 -10.59 18.29 18.36
CA ARG A 293 -11.66 17.71 17.53
C ARG A 293 -11.11 17.21 16.19
N PRO A 294 -11.68 16.14 15.60
CA PRO A 294 -11.30 15.69 14.26
C PRO A 294 -11.71 16.71 13.18
N PRO A 295 -11.17 16.59 11.95
CA PRO A 295 -11.52 17.45 10.82
C PRO A 295 -13.02 17.51 10.52
N ALA A 296 -13.47 18.61 9.91
CA ALA A 296 -14.87 18.83 9.58
C ALA A 296 -15.47 17.73 8.69
N GLY A 297 -16.63 17.23 9.10
CA GLY A 297 -17.36 16.15 8.42
C GLY A 297 -17.09 14.74 8.95
N VAL A 298 -16.03 14.50 9.74
CA VAL A 298 -15.81 13.17 10.36
C VAL A 298 -16.96 12.78 11.29
N GLU A 299 -17.60 13.77 11.92
CA GLU A 299 -18.85 13.62 12.68
C GLU A 299 -20.02 12.95 11.93
N GLN A 300 -19.96 12.82 10.59
CA GLN A 300 -20.99 12.17 9.76
C GLN A 300 -20.71 10.68 9.48
N PHE A 301 -19.55 10.16 9.88
CA PHE A 301 -19.05 8.83 9.52
C PHE A 301 -18.72 8.01 10.76
N ARG A 302 -19.73 7.46 11.43
CA ARG A 302 -19.57 6.79 12.73
C ARG A 302 -19.41 5.28 12.55
N PRO A 303 -18.37 4.65 13.13
CA PRO A 303 -18.27 3.19 13.21
C PRO A 303 -19.49 2.57 13.92
N GLY A 304 -20.06 1.51 13.34
CA GLY A 304 -21.29 0.87 13.78
C GLY A 304 -22.59 1.51 13.28
N HIS A 305 -22.50 2.53 12.42
CA HIS A 305 -23.67 3.21 11.83
C HIS A 305 -23.49 3.48 10.33
N GLU A 306 -22.58 4.38 9.98
CA GLU A 306 -22.26 4.72 8.58
C GLU A 306 -21.05 3.95 8.07
N LEU A 307 -20.09 3.67 8.96
CA LEU A 307 -18.91 2.83 8.72
C LEU A 307 -18.97 1.58 9.60
N ALA A 308 -18.19 0.54 9.29
CA ALA A 308 -18.12 -0.70 10.09
C ALA A 308 -19.52 -1.29 10.38
N ALA A 309 -20.40 -1.22 9.38
CA ALA A 309 -21.84 -1.41 9.54
C ALA A 309 -22.32 -2.82 9.13
N THR A 310 -21.40 -3.74 8.80
CA THR A 310 -21.78 -5.12 8.44
C THR A 310 -22.19 -5.87 9.70
N PRO A 311 -23.42 -6.44 9.78
CA PRO A 311 -23.89 -7.12 10.98
C PRO A 311 -23.01 -8.31 11.38
N GLY A 312 -22.77 -8.46 12.69
CA GLY A 312 -21.88 -9.46 13.25
C GLY A 312 -21.87 -9.40 14.77
N LYS A 313 -21.08 -10.26 15.41
CA LYS A 313 -20.91 -10.28 16.87
C LYS A 313 -19.45 -10.51 17.25
N VAL A 314 -19.02 -9.91 18.35
CA VAL A 314 -17.74 -10.21 18.99
C VAL A 314 -17.87 -11.58 19.68
N VAL A 315 -17.02 -12.55 19.32
CA VAL A 315 -17.04 -13.93 19.84
C VAL A 315 -15.83 -14.27 20.73
N LEU A 316 -14.80 -13.44 20.68
CA LEU A 316 -13.65 -13.45 21.61
C LEU A 316 -13.26 -12.01 21.90
N ARG A 317 -12.92 -11.70 23.15
CA ARG A 317 -12.27 -10.45 23.56
C ARG A 317 -11.12 -10.79 24.48
N ASN A 318 -9.92 -10.31 24.16
CA ASN A 318 -8.74 -10.39 25.02
C ASN A 318 -8.07 -9.00 25.11
N ARG A 319 -6.98 -8.87 25.88
CA ARG A 319 -6.35 -7.56 26.14
C ARG A 319 -5.77 -6.82 24.92
N LEU A 320 -5.61 -7.45 23.76
CA LEU A 320 -5.10 -6.83 22.53
C LEU A 320 -6.13 -6.75 21.39
N MET A 321 -7.13 -7.64 21.33
CA MET A 321 -8.12 -7.64 20.25
C MET A 321 -9.50 -8.20 20.65
N GLU A 322 -10.50 -7.80 19.88
CA GLU A 322 -11.78 -8.47 19.73
C GLU A 322 -11.80 -9.26 18.41
N LEU A 323 -12.34 -10.48 18.42
CA LEU A 323 -12.63 -11.22 17.19
C LEU A 323 -14.12 -11.06 16.87
N ILE A 324 -14.42 -10.47 15.71
CA ILE A 324 -15.77 -10.33 15.17
C ILE A 324 -16.04 -11.51 14.24
N GLN A 325 -17.18 -12.18 14.39
CA GLN A 325 -17.78 -13.08 13.40
C GLN A 325 -18.97 -12.35 12.75
N TYR A 326 -18.98 -12.24 11.42
CA TYR A 326 -20.07 -11.56 10.71
C TYR A 326 -21.27 -12.49 10.51
N SER A 327 -22.47 -11.91 10.51
CA SER A 327 -23.74 -12.62 10.32
C SER A 327 -23.94 -12.95 8.84
N PRO A 328 -24.24 -14.21 8.47
CA PRO A 328 -24.39 -14.62 7.08
C PRO A 328 -25.62 -13.95 6.43
N THR A 329 -25.48 -13.47 5.19
CA THR A 329 -26.58 -12.91 4.38
C THR A 329 -27.17 -13.91 3.37
N THR A 330 -26.64 -15.13 3.33
CA THR A 330 -26.93 -16.18 2.34
C THR A 330 -27.51 -17.46 2.98
N PRO A 331 -28.33 -18.27 2.28
CA PRO A 331 -28.90 -19.51 2.81
C PRO A 331 -27.90 -20.66 3.01
N THR A 332 -26.74 -20.58 2.35
CA THR A 332 -25.61 -21.52 2.43
C THR A 332 -24.30 -20.74 2.33
N VAL A 333 -23.24 -21.27 2.95
CA VAL A 333 -21.90 -20.69 2.94
C VAL A 333 -20.84 -21.71 2.53
N GLN A 334 -19.68 -21.26 2.07
CA GLN A 334 -18.50 -22.10 1.89
C GLN A 334 -18.05 -22.69 3.24
N ALA A 335 -17.57 -23.93 3.22
CA ALA A 335 -17.20 -24.67 4.42
C ALA A 335 -15.95 -24.15 5.14
N GLU A 336 -14.99 -23.59 4.41
CA GLU A 336 -13.79 -22.97 4.96
C GLU A 336 -14.04 -21.49 5.28
N PRO A 337 -13.92 -21.05 6.55
CA PRO A 337 -14.10 -19.64 6.92
C PRO A 337 -12.92 -18.78 6.45
N VAL A 338 -13.18 -17.48 6.28
CA VAL A 338 -12.16 -16.46 6.02
C VAL A 338 -11.84 -15.72 7.32
N LEU A 339 -10.58 -15.74 7.75
CA LEU A 339 -10.08 -15.00 8.92
C LEU A 339 -9.20 -13.84 8.47
N ILE A 340 -9.59 -12.61 8.81
CA ILE A 340 -8.91 -11.39 8.37
C ILE A 340 -8.11 -10.75 9.53
N VAL A 341 -6.82 -10.54 9.29
CA VAL A 341 -5.83 -9.93 10.19
C VAL A 341 -5.43 -8.56 9.62
N PRO A 342 -6.10 -7.46 10.00
CA PRO A 342 -5.79 -6.12 9.54
C PRO A 342 -4.56 -5.57 10.27
N ALA A 343 -3.98 -4.48 9.74
CA ALA A 343 -3.03 -3.68 10.50
C ALA A 343 -3.70 -2.98 11.71
N TRP A 344 -2.89 -2.57 12.68
CA TRP A 344 -3.29 -1.80 13.87
C TRP A 344 -2.66 -0.39 13.95
N ILE A 345 -1.98 0.04 12.87
CA ILE A 345 -1.54 1.43 12.64
C ILE A 345 -2.75 2.36 12.47
N MET A 346 -3.82 1.80 11.89
CA MET A 346 -5.15 2.39 11.72
C MET A 346 -6.18 1.32 12.08
N LYS A 347 -7.46 1.69 12.21
CA LYS A 347 -8.53 0.76 12.58
C LYS A 347 -8.92 -0.18 11.45
N TYR A 348 -9.45 -1.37 11.80
CA TYR A 348 -9.74 -2.46 10.86
C TYR A 348 -10.71 -2.09 9.72
N TYR A 349 -11.60 -1.13 9.97
CA TYR A 349 -12.75 -0.85 9.11
C TYR A 349 -12.40 -0.19 7.76
N ILE A 350 -11.12 -0.07 7.41
CA ILE A 350 -10.71 0.08 6.00
C ILE A 350 -11.18 -1.08 5.11
N LEU A 351 -11.35 -2.28 5.68
CA LEU A 351 -11.91 -3.45 4.98
C LEU A 351 -13.44 -3.59 5.17
N ASP A 352 -14.05 -2.71 5.97
CA ASP A 352 -15.49 -2.64 6.24
C ASP A 352 -15.92 -1.16 6.36
N LEU A 353 -15.72 -0.38 5.29
CA LEU A 353 -16.03 1.06 5.25
C LEU A 353 -17.55 1.27 5.18
N SER A 354 -18.04 1.89 4.11
CA SER A 354 -19.47 2.05 3.84
C SER A 354 -20.05 0.72 3.30
N PRO A 355 -21.37 0.49 3.42
CA PRO A 355 -22.02 -0.72 2.88
C PRO A 355 -21.86 -0.95 1.36
N HIS A 356 -21.36 0.03 0.60
CA HIS A 356 -21.12 -0.08 -0.85
C HIS A 356 -19.67 -0.45 -1.21
N ASN A 357 -18.70 -0.24 -0.30
CA ASN A 357 -17.27 -0.48 -0.53
C ASN A 357 -16.61 -1.30 0.61
N SER A 358 -17.41 -2.08 1.35
CA SER A 358 -16.94 -3.05 2.34
C SER A 358 -16.54 -4.38 1.67
N LEU A 359 -15.27 -4.77 1.85
CA LEU A 359 -14.76 -6.09 1.44
C LEU A 359 -15.37 -7.20 2.30
N VAL A 360 -15.59 -6.95 3.58
CA VAL A 360 -16.26 -7.89 4.50
C VAL A 360 -17.69 -8.16 4.03
N LYS A 361 -18.47 -7.11 3.72
CA LYS A 361 -19.84 -7.27 3.24
C LYS A 361 -19.87 -8.03 1.91
N PHE A 362 -18.95 -7.73 1.00
CA PHE A 362 -18.80 -8.46 -0.26
C PHE A 362 -18.60 -9.98 -0.01
N LEU A 363 -17.63 -10.36 0.82
CA LEU A 363 -17.38 -11.77 1.15
C LEU A 363 -18.60 -12.47 1.78
N VAL A 364 -19.29 -11.81 2.70
CA VAL A 364 -20.49 -12.35 3.35
C VAL A 364 -21.63 -12.53 2.34
N ASP A 365 -21.84 -11.57 1.43
CA ASP A 365 -22.80 -11.66 0.33
C ASP A 365 -22.44 -12.70 -0.74
N GLN A 366 -21.15 -13.04 -0.92
CA GLN A 366 -20.71 -14.19 -1.71
C GLN A 366 -20.81 -15.54 -0.96
N GLY A 367 -21.24 -15.52 0.31
CA GLY A 367 -21.44 -16.71 1.11
C GLY A 367 -20.17 -17.28 1.75
N HIS A 368 -19.25 -16.43 2.22
CA HIS A 368 -18.22 -16.86 3.16
C HIS A 368 -18.66 -16.61 4.62
N THR A 369 -18.28 -17.51 5.53
CA THR A 369 -18.24 -17.17 6.96
C THR A 369 -17.00 -16.34 7.21
N VAL A 370 -17.17 -15.07 7.60
CA VAL A 370 -16.05 -14.12 7.76
C VAL A 370 -15.80 -13.81 9.22
N PHE A 371 -14.53 -13.81 9.61
CA PHE A 371 -14.02 -13.35 10.90
C PHE A 371 -12.99 -12.21 10.70
N MET A 372 -12.94 -11.25 11.62
CA MET A 372 -12.01 -10.10 11.58
C MET A 372 -11.47 -9.79 12.98
N LEU A 373 -10.17 -9.50 13.09
CA LEU A 373 -9.59 -8.95 14.32
C LEU A 373 -9.83 -7.42 14.38
N SER A 374 -10.44 -6.96 15.46
CA SER A 374 -10.58 -5.56 15.84
C SER A 374 -9.58 -5.26 16.96
N TRP A 375 -8.46 -4.63 16.61
CA TRP A 375 -7.35 -4.37 17.53
C TRP A 375 -7.68 -3.24 18.52
N LYS A 376 -7.18 -3.38 19.75
CA LYS A 376 -7.27 -2.35 20.79
C LYS A 376 -6.36 -1.16 20.46
N ASN A 377 -6.83 0.06 20.75
CA ASN A 377 -5.99 1.26 20.77
C ASN A 377 -5.31 1.37 22.15
N PRO A 378 -3.98 1.19 22.27
CA PRO A 378 -3.33 0.98 23.56
C PRO A 378 -3.28 2.25 24.44
N GLY A 379 -3.27 2.04 25.76
CA GLY A 379 -2.91 3.06 26.75
C GLY A 379 -1.39 3.15 27.01
N ALA A 380 -0.96 4.13 27.81
CA ALA A 380 0.44 4.27 28.23
C ALA A 380 0.95 3.07 29.04
N ASP A 381 0.07 2.43 29.81
CA ASP A 381 0.35 1.23 30.61
C ASP A 381 0.51 -0.04 29.75
N GLU A 382 0.14 0.02 28.46
CA GLU A 382 0.16 -1.12 27.52
C GLU A 382 1.38 -1.08 26.59
N ARG A 383 2.47 -0.50 27.09
CA ARG A 383 3.76 -0.24 26.43
C ARG A 383 4.64 -1.47 26.18
N ASP A 384 4.57 -2.46 27.06
CA ASP A 384 5.48 -3.62 27.11
C ASP A 384 5.05 -4.93 26.39
N PRO A 385 3.88 -5.06 25.72
CA PRO A 385 3.62 -6.16 24.79
C PRO A 385 4.57 -6.11 23.58
N GLY A 386 5.29 -7.19 23.32
CA GLY A 386 6.16 -7.35 22.14
C GLY A 386 5.43 -8.00 20.95
N MET A 387 6.15 -8.25 19.85
CA MET A 387 5.56 -8.87 18.64
C MET A 387 4.98 -10.26 18.93
N ASP A 388 5.66 -11.08 19.75
CA ASP A 388 5.17 -12.40 20.14
C ASP A 388 3.84 -12.31 20.92
N ASN A 389 3.59 -11.22 21.68
CA ASN A 389 2.27 -11.02 22.30
C ASN A 389 1.18 -10.72 21.28
N TYR A 390 1.50 -9.98 20.22
CA TYR A 390 0.58 -9.73 19.10
C TYR A 390 0.32 -11.00 18.28
N LEU A 391 1.28 -11.92 18.15
CA LEU A 391 1.08 -13.24 17.54
C LEU A 391 0.14 -14.12 18.39
N HIS A 392 0.47 -14.31 19.67
CA HIS A 392 -0.29 -15.19 20.58
C HIS A 392 -1.70 -14.71 20.84
N LEU A 393 -1.90 -13.42 21.13
CA LEU A 393 -3.22 -12.85 21.42
C LEU A 393 -3.96 -12.34 20.17
N GLY A 394 -3.30 -12.33 19.01
CA GLY A 394 -3.90 -12.02 17.72
C GLY A 394 -4.20 -13.29 16.92
N PRO A 395 -3.47 -13.58 15.82
CA PRO A 395 -3.80 -14.65 14.89
C PRO A 395 -3.87 -16.05 15.51
N PHE A 396 -3.06 -16.39 16.52
CA PHE A 396 -3.13 -17.72 17.15
C PHE A 396 -4.43 -17.90 17.94
N ALA A 397 -4.70 -17.02 18.92
CA ALA A 397 -5.96 -17.04 19.66
C ALA A 397 -7.21 -16.91 18.75
N ALA A 398 -7.11 -16.19 17.63
CA ALA A 398 -8.16 -16.11 16.63
C ALA A 398 -8.37 -17.44 15.88
N LEU A 399 -7.31 -18.13 15.46
CA LEU A 399 -7.40 -19.45 14.82
C LEU A 399 -7.94 -20.51 15.80
N ASP A 400 -7.54 -20.46 17.06
CA ASP A 400 -8.05 -21.35 18.11
C ASP A 400 -9.55 -21.14 18.35
N ALA A 401 -10.02 -19.89 18.38
CA ALA A 401 -11.45 -19.57 18.46
C ALA A 401 -12.22 -20.01 17.21
N VAL A 402 -11.73 -19.69 16.00
CA VAL A 402 -12.36 -20.08 14.73
C VAL A 402 -12.46 -21.60 14.61
N THR A 403 -11.44 -22.35 15.01
CA THR A 403 -11.45 -23.83 14.92
C THR A 403 -12.18 -24.54 16.07
N SER A 404 -12.49 -23.84 17.17
CA SER A 404 -13.52 -24.27 18.15
C SER A 404 -14.94 -24.01 17.64
N ILE A 405 -15.21 -22.84 17.04
CA ILE A 405 -16.53 -22.50 16.49
C ILE A 405 -16.86 -23.35 15.25
N LEU A 406 -15.84 -23.71 14.45
CA LEU A 406 -15.97 -24.53 13.23
C LEU A 406 -15.01 -25.74 13.25
N PRO A 407 -15.29 -26.78 14.06
CA PRO A 407 -14.42 -27.94 14.18
C PRO A 407 -14.19 -28.67 12.86
N GLY A 408 -12.93 -29.08 12.63
CA GLY A 408 -12.54 -29.86 11.45
C GLY A 408 -12.47 -29.07 10.13
N ARG A 409 -12.61 -27.74 10.15
CA ARG A 409 -12.43 -26.88 8.97
C ARG A 409 -11.05 -26.23 8.96
N LYS A 410 -10.39 -26.24 7.79
CA LYS A 410 -9.23 -25.39 7.53
C LYS A 410 -9.69 -23.95 7.27
N VAL A 411 -8.83 -22.97 7.53
CA VAL A 411 -9.17 -21.53 7.51
C VAL A 411 -8.43 -20.84 6.37
N HIS A 412 -9.13 -20.04 5.57
CA HIS A 412 -8.48 -19.10 4.66
C HIS A 412 -8.06 -17.85 5.45
N ALA A 413 -6.76 -17.67 5.67
CA ALA A 413 -6.29 -16.47 6.36
C ALA A 413 -5.99 -15.35 5.35
N ALA A 414 -6.36 -14.12 5.67
CA ALA A 414 -6.04 -12.93 4.89
C ALA A 414 -5.44 -11.86 5.81
N GLY A 415 -4.40 -11.17 5.36
CA GLY A 415 -3.73 -10.16 6.17
C GLY A 415 -3.41 -8.90 5.39
N TYR A 416 -3.70 -7.74 5.97
CA TYR A 416 -3.58 -6.44 5.30
C TYR A 416 -2.49 -5.57 5.94
N CYS A 417 -1.60 -5.02 5.10
CA CYS A 417 -0.45 -4.19 5.49
C CYS A 417 0.36 -4.89 6.61
N LEU A 418 0.63 -4.23 7.73
CA LEU A 418 1.31 -4.82 8.90
C LEU A 418 0.60 -6.07 9.45
N GLY A 419 -0.73 -6.18 9.32
CA GLY A 419 -1.46 -7.40 9.66
C GLY A 419 -1.13 -8.58 8.75
N GLY A 420 -0.79 -8.32 7.48
CA GLY A 420 -0.25 -9.31 6.55
C GLY A 420 1.17 -9.74 6.90
N THR A 421 2.04 -8.80 7.29
CA THR A 421 3.37 -9.12 7.80
C THR A 421 3.30 -9.98 9.07
N LEU A 422 2.41 -9.65 10.01
CA LEU A 422 2.14 -10.48 11.20
C LEU A 422 1.60 -11.87 10.83
N LEU A 423 0.71 -11.95 9.83
CA LEU A 423 0.16 -13.21 9.35
C LEU A 423 1.22 -14.09 8.67
N SER A 424 2.17 -13.54 7.91
CA SER A 424 3.29 -14.30 7.34
C SER A 424 4.19 -14.90 8.43
N ILE A 425 4.47 -14.14 9.49
CA ILE A 425 5.21 -14.62 10.67
C ILE A 425 4.41 -15.73 11.38
N ALA A 426 3.10 -15.55 11.55
CA ALA A 426 2.21 -16.53 12.15
C ALA A 426 2.14 -17.83 11.32
N ALA A 427 1.98 -17.74 10.00
CA ALA A 427 1.94 -18.89 9.09
C ALA A 427 3.26 -19.68 9.12
N ALA A 428 4.41 -19.00 9.07
CA ALA A 428 5.72 -19.65 9.20
C ALA A 428 5.92 -20.32 10.58
N ALA A 429 5.39 -19.70 11.65
CA ALA A 429 5.43 -20.26 13.00
C ALA A 429 4.48 -21.46 13.21
N LEU A 430 3.38 -21.56 12.44
CA LEU A 430 2.45 -22.69 12.41
C LEU A 430 3.02 -23.84 11.58
N ALA A 431 3.52 -23.54 10.38
CA ALA A 431 4.20 -24.51 9.51
C ALA A 431 5.37 -25.22 10.23
N ARG A 432 6.21 -24.47 10.95
CA ARG A 432 7.30 -25.00 11.80
C ARG A 432 6.81 -25.99 12.89
N ARG A 433 5.53 -25.94 13.28
CA ARG A 433 4.91 -26.86 14.25
C ARG A 433 4.22 -28.06 13.59
N GLY A 434 4.13 -28.11 12.26
CA GLY A 434 3.26 -29.03 11.53
C GLY A 434 1.76 -28.69 11.66
N ASP A 435 1.42 -27.45 11.98
CA ASP A 435 0.02 -27.00 12.12
C ASP A 435 -0.55 -26.62 10.75
N GLU A 436 -1.28 -27.55 10.14
CA GLU A 436 -1.89 -27.35 8.82
C GLU A 436 -3.29 -26.72 8.84
N ARG A 437 -3.70 -26.01 9.91
CA ARG A 437 -5.05 -25.42 9.99
C ARG A 437 -5.36 -24.36 8.92
N LEU A 438 -4.34 -23.85 8.21
CA LEU A 438 -4.52 -22.91 7.11
C LEU A 438 -4.83 -23.63 5.78
N ALA A 439 -5.93 -23.24 5.13
CA ALA A 439 -6.29 -23.67 3.78
C ALA A 439 -5.52 -22.88 2.71
N SER A 440 -5.35 -21.57 2.93
CA SER A 440 -4.55 -20.68 2.10
C SER A 440 -4.21 -19.39 2.85
N VAL A 441 -3.25 -18.61 2.33
CA VAL A 441 -2.83 -17.33 2.92
C VAL A 441 -2.94 -16.20 1.89
N SER A 442 -3.62 -15.12 2.24
CA SER A 442 -3.78 -13.94 1.39
C SER A 442 -3.07 -12.73 2.00
N LEU A 443 -2.32 -11.97 1.19
CA LEU A 443 -1.55 -10.80 1.64
C LEU A 443 -1.94 -9.57 0.82
N PHE A 444 -2.45 -8.53 1.48
CA PHE A 444 -2.91 -7.30 0.84
C PHE A 444 -1.97 -6.14 1.19
N ALA A 445 -1.23 -5.63 0.21
CA ALA A 445 -0.22 -4.56 0.35
C ALA A 445 0.71 -4.76 1.56
N ALA A 446 1.15 -6.01 1.78
CA ALA A 446 1.90 -6.43 2.96
C ALA A 446 3.30 -6.91 2.56
N GLN A 447 4.31 -6.54 3.34
CA GLN A 447 5.70 -6.87 3.05
C GLN A 447 6.19 -8.05 3.89
N THR A 448 6.97 -8.94 3.26
CA THR A 448 7.78 -9.97 3.92
C THR A 448 9.28 -9.70 3.85
N ASP A 449 9.71 -8.85 2.90
CA ASP A 449 11.06 -8.30 2.77
C ASP A 449 10.98 -6.76 2.82
N PHE A 450 11.90 -6.14 3.57
CA PHE A 450 11.90 -4.70 3.86
C PHE A 450 13.08 -3.94 3.22
N THR A 451 13.92 -4.59 2.41
CA THR A 451 15.06 -3.94 1.73
C THR A 451 14.64 -2.85 0.74
N GLU A 452 13.40 -2.90 0.24
CA GLU A 452 12.79 -1.92 -0.66
C GLU A 452 11.46 -1.36 -0.09
N ALA A 453 11.40 -1.13 1.23
CA ALA A 453 10.19 -0.70 1.95
C ALA A 453 9.72 0.76 1.71
N GLY A 454 9.87 1.26 0.47
CA GLY A 454 9.45 2.61 0.08
C GLY A 454 10.23 3.73 0.75
N GLU A 455 9.66 4.93 0.77
CA GLU A 455 10.31 6.09 1.42
C GLU A 455 10.36 5.97 2.96
N LEU A 456 9.70 4.96 3.57
CA LEU A 456 9.85 4.68 5.00
C LEU A 456 11.31 4.33 5.38
N THR A 457 12.10 3.76 4.48
CA THR A 457 13.52 3.42 4.73
C THR A 457 14.40 4.64 5.01
N LEU A 458 13.94 5.84 4.63
CA LEU A 458 14.60 7.12 4.91
C LEU A 458 14.60 7.49 6.40
N PHE A 459 13.74 6.83 7.19
CA PHE A 459 13.54 7.11 8.62
C PHE A 459 13.81 5.88 9.51
N THR A 460 14.44 4.83 8.96
CA THR A 460 14.74 3.57 9.68
C THR A 460 16.23 3.27 9.74
N ASP A 461 17.05 4.29 10.02
CA ASP A 461 18.42 4.09 10.51
C ASP A 461 18.48 3.93 12.04
N GLU A 462 19.62 3.47 12.56
CA GLU A 462 19.83 3.24 14.00
C GLU A 462 19.71 4.51 14.86
N SER A 463 20.00 5.70 14.33
CA SER A 463 19.82 6.98 15.05
C SER A 463 18.34 7.35 15.13
N GLN A 464 17.61 7.31 14.00
CA GLN A 464 16.17 7.59 13.97
C GLN A 464 15.39 6.63 14.87
N ILE A 465 15.69 5.33 14.81
CA ILE A 465 14.97 4.31 15.57
C ILE A 465 15.27 4.43 17.07
N SER A 466 16.54 4.61 17.48
CA SER A 466 16.86 4.80 18.90
C SER A 466 16.24 6.08 19.48
N PHE A 467 16.21 7.16 18.69
CA PHE A 467 15.60 8.44 19.07
C PHE A 467 14.07 8.35 19.19
N LEU A 468 13.41 7.60 18.29
CA LEU A 468 11.99 7.31 18.35
C LEU A 468 11.65 6.36 19.50
N GLU A 469 12.51 5.40 19.80
CA GLU A 469 12.40 4.51 20.95
C GLU A 469 12.49 5.28 22.27
N ASP A 470 13.40 6.24 22.42
CA ASP A 470 13.50 7.07 23.63
C ASP A 470 12.26 7.96 23.83
N LEU A 471 11.72 8.52 22.74
CA LEU A 471 10.44 9.24 22.74
C LEU A 471 9.29 8.34 23.23
N MET A 472 9.12 7.17 22.61
CA MET A 472 8.11 6.18 22.98
C MET A 472 8.33 5.63 24.41
N TRP A 473 9.57 5.44 24.85
CA TRP A 473 9.94 5.00 26.20
C TRP A 473 9.45 5.99 27.26
N SER A 474 9.41 7.29 26.95
CA SER A 474 8.91 8.34 27.85
C SER A 474 7.38 8.36 28.03
N GLN A 475 6.62 7.91 27.02
CA GLN A 475 5.15 8.10 26.95
C GLN A 475 4.34 6.79 26.76
N GLY A 476 5.02 5.65 26.57
CA GLY A 476 4.45 4.31 26.46
C GLY A 476 4.10 3.85 25.04
N TYR A 477 3.83 4.77 24.12
CA TYR A 477 3.40 4.48 22.74
C TYR A 477 3.92 5.53 21.75
N LEU A 478 3.79 5.29 20.44
CA LEU A 478 3.88 6.32 19.40
C LEU A 478 2.49 6.97 19.22
N ASP A 479 2.42 8.29 19.40
CA ASP A 479 1.16 9.03 19.29
C ASP A 479 0.76 9.26 17.82
N THR A 480 -0.55 9.34 17.57
CA THR A 480 -1.10 9.53 16.22
C THR A 480 -0.64 10.85 15.59
N THR A 481 -0.41 11.91 16.38
CA THR A 481 0.09 13.20 15.88
C THR A 481 1.56 13.15 15.45
N GLN A 482 2.38 12.35 16.15
CA GLN A 482 3.80 12.16 15.86
C GLN A 482 3.97 11.26 14.62
N MET A 483 3.20 10.16 14.58
CA MET A 483 3.11 9.28 13.41
C MET A 483 2.63 10.05 12.18
N ALA A 484 1.62 10.92 12.32
CA ALA A 484 1.15 11.78 11.26
C ALA A 484 2.22 12.76 10.75
N GLY A 485 3.17 13.20 11.58
CA GLY A 485 4.32 14.01 11.14
C GLY A 485 5.14 13.28 10.06
N THR A 486 5.71 12.13 10.40
CA THR A 486 6.51 11.32 9.46
C THR A 486 5.69 10.85 8.25
N PHE A 487 4.47 10.34 8.47
CA PHE A 487 3.61 9.87 7.37
C PHE A 487 3.00 11.00 6.51
N GLN A 488 3.01 12.26 6.94
CA GLN A 488 2.67 13.40 6.07
C GLN A 488 3.86 13.78 5.19
N MET A 489 5.09 13.77 5.72
CA MET A 489 6.29 13.99 4.90
C MET A 489 6.42 12.88 3.82
N LEU A 490 6.04 11.65 4.15
CA LEU A 490 6.01 10.50 3.23
C LEU A 490 4.82 10.47 2.25
N ARG A 491 3.87 11.41 2.36
CA ARG A 491 2.93 11.65 1.25
C ARG A 491 3.63 12.54 0.24
N SER A 492 3.24 12.45 -1.04
CA SER A 492 3.65 13.47 -1.99
C SER A 492 3.20 14.84 -1.48
N SER A 493 4.18 15.67 -1.20
CA SER A 493 4.14 17.10 -0.92
C SER A 493 3.02 17.85 -1.66
N ASP A 494 2.85 17.60 -2.97
CA ASP A 494 1.74 18.13 -3.79
C ASP A 494 0.37 17.85 -3.17
N LEU A 495 0.08 16.65 -2.65
CA LEU A 495 -1.21 16.36 -2.02
C LEU A 495 -1.48 17.21 -0.77
N ILE A 496 -0.43 17.67 -0.07
CA ILE A 496 -0.53 18.60 1.05
C ILE A 496 -0.72 20.02 0.52
N TRP A 497 0.20 20.51 -0.33
CA TRP A 497 0.16 21.90 -0.82
C TRP A 497 -1.05 22.19 -1.70
N SER A 498 -1.42 21.29 -2.62
CA SER A 498 -2.65 21.39 -3.41
C SER A 498 -3.91 21.29 -2.54
N ARG A 499 -3.87 20.62 -1.38
CA ARG A 499 -4.99 20.68 -0.41
C ARG A 499 -5.04 22.03 0.28
N LEU A 500 -3.94 22.51 0.87
CA LEU A 500 -3.88 23.81 1.55
C LEU A 500 -4.29 24.96 0.63
N MET A 501 -3.86 24.91 -0.64
CA MET A 501 -4.26 25.85 -1.69
C MET A 501 -5.78 25.79 -1.98
N ARG A 502 -6.37 24.60 -2.14
CA ARG A 502 -7.83 24.48 -2.34
C ARG A 502 -8.63 24.90 -1.11
N ASP A 503 -8.32 24.34 0.06
CA ASP A 503 -9.06 24.58 1.29
C ASP A 503 -8.97 26.06 1.74
N TYR A 504 -7.82 26.74 1.57
CA TYR A 504 -7.59 28.09 2.13
C TYR A 504 -7.41 29.23 1.11
N LEU A 505 -6.99 28.98 -0.13
CA LEU A 505 -6.85 30.03 -1.17
C LEU A 505 -8.01 30.02 -2.18
N MET A 506 -8.51 28.84 -2.56
CA MET A 506 -9.73 28.71 -3.38
C MET A 506 -11.01 28.72 -2.53
N GLY A 507 -10.90 28.40 -1.23
CA GLY A 507 -12.04 28.24 -0.31
C GLY A 507 -12.84 26.95 -0.57
N GLU A 508 -12.34 26.07 -1.42
CA GLU A 508 -13.00 24.90 -1.99
C GLU A 508 -12.61 23.64 -1.21
N ARG A 509 -13.03 23.59 0.06
CA ARG A 509 -12.83 22.43 0.93
C ARG A 509 -13.56 21.21 0.35
N ALA A 510 -12.81 20.14 0.09
CA ALA A 510 -13.37 18.89 -0.41
C ALA A 510 -14.37 18.27 0.60
N PRO A 511 -15.48 17.64 0.15
CA PRO A 511 -16.39 16.95 1.04
C PRO A 511 -15.70 15.76 1.72
N MET A 512 -16.04 15.51 2.99
CA MET A 512 -15.58 14.31 3.70
C MET A 512 -16.17 13.06 3.03
N ASN A 513 -15.34 12.04 2.86
CA ASN A 513 -15.77 10.68 2.51
C ASN A 513 -15.29 9.68 3.58
N ASP A 514 -15.75 8.45 3.45
CA ASP A 514 -15.46 7.34 4.36
C ASP A 514 -13.95 7.05 4.50
N LEU A 515 -13.21 7.00 3.40
CA LEU A 515 -11.76 6.79 3.41
C LEU A 515 -11.01 7.95 4.11
N MET A 516 -11.46 9.20 3.94
CA MET A 516 -10.91 10.36 4.66
C MET A 516 -11.28 10.37 6.14
N ALA A 517 -12.49 9.91 6.49
CA ALA A 517 -12.93 9.77 7.88
C ALA A 517 -12.16 8.66 8.61
N TRP A 518 -11.96 7.49 7.98
CA TRP A 518 -11.05 6.45 8.46
C TRP A 518 -9.63 6.98 8.65
N ASN A 519 -9.09 7.72 7.67
CA ASN A 519 -7.74 8.31 7.77
C ASN A 519 -7.61 9.32 8.93
N ALA A 520 -8.71 9.83 9.47
CA ALA A 520 -8.70 10.74 10.63
C ALA A 520 -8.80 10.00 11.99
N ASP A 521 -9.15 8.71 12.01
CA ASP A 521 -9.36 7.90 13.22
C ASP A 521 -8.22 6.89 13.42
N ALA A 522 -7.00 7.43 13.53
CA ALA A 522 -5.75 6.68 13.70
C ALA A 522 -5.60 6.06 15.09
N THR A 523 -4.73 5.05 15.21
CA THR A 523 -4.45 4.33 16.45
C THR A 523 -2.99 4.44 16.88
N ARG A 524 -2.74 4.31 18.19
CA ARG A 524 -1.38 4.32 18.77
C ARG A 524 -0.68 2.98 18.55
N MET A 525 0.65 3.00 18.50
CA MET A 525 1.47 1.77 18.53
C MET A 525 2.26 1.69 19.84
N PRO A 526 2.20 0.59 20.62
CA PRO A 526 2.88 0.52 21.91
C PRO A 526 4.40 0.35 21.73
N TYR A 527 5.17 0.94 22.66
CA TYR A 527 6.62 1.08 22.60
C TYR A 527 7.34 -0.19 22.13
N ARG A 528 7.16 -1.31 22.85
CA ARG A 528 7.97 -2.51 22.63
C ARG A 528 7.64 -3.21 21.32
N MET A 529 6.36 -3.35 20.98
CA MET A 529 5.93 -3.87 19.68
C MET A 529 6.55 -3.05 18.55
N HIS A 530 6.49 -1.72 18.63
CA HIS A 530 6.97 -0.84 17.57
C HIS A 530 8.51 -0.87 17.44
N SER A 531 9.22 -0.87 18.57
CA SER A 531 10.67 -1.12 18.64
C SER A 531 11.04 -2.45 17.98
N GLU A 532 10.39 -3.55 18.39
CA GLU A 532 10.63 -4.88 17.82
C GLU A 532 10.30 -4.95 16.32
N TYR A 533 9.24 -4.27 15.87
CA TYR A 533 8.87 -4.18 14.45
C TYR A 533 9.94 -3.48 13.61
N LEU A 534 10.35 -2.27 13.99
CA LEU A 534 11.36 -1.50 13.27
C LEU A 534 12.74 -2.18 13.32
N ARG A 535 13.18 -2.65 14.49
CA ARG A 535 14.49 -3.29 14.65
C ARG A 535 14.58 -4.68 14.03
N LYS A 536 13.54 -5.52 14.12
CA LYS A 536 13.59 -6.88 13.54
C LYS A 536 13.34 -6.87 12.03
N LEU A 537 12.46 -6.00 11.53
CA LEU A 537 12.04 -6.03 10.11
C LEU A 537 12.69 -4.94 9.25
N TYR A 538 12.58 -3.65 9.59
CA TYR A 538 13.17 -2.59 8.75
C TYR A 538 14.70 -2.58 8.79
N LEU A 539 15.31 -2.62 9.98
CA LEU A 539 16.77 -2.58 10.12
C LEU A 539 17.48 -3.89 9.77
N ARG A 540 16.85 -5.04 10.09
CA ARG A 540 17.50 -6.37 10.07
C ARG A 540 16.85 -7.37 9.13
N ASN A 541 15.80 -6.97 8.39
CA ASN A 541 15.08 -7.80 7.41
C ASN A 541 14.77 -9.25 7.84
N ALA A 542 14.62 -9.49 9.15
CA ALA A 542 14.95 -10.80 9.72
C ALA A 542 13.99 -11.91 9.28
N LEU A 543 12.79 -11.58 8.80
CA LEU A 543 11.84 -12.55 8.26
C LEU A 543 12.30 -13.12 6.90
N ALA A 544 12.83 -12.26 6.03
CA ALA A 544 13.38 -12.67 4.73
C ALA A 544 14.75 -13.33 4.88
N GLU A 545 15.54 -12.92 5.88
CA GLU A 545 16.86 -13.53 6.19
C GLU A 545 16.76 -14.81 7.04
N GLY A 546 15.56 -15.30 7.37
CA GLY A 546 15.36 -16.53 8.15
C GLY A 546 15.84 -16.44 9.61
N HIS A 547 16.01 -15.22 10.13
CA HIS A 547 16.52 -14.91 11.47
C HIS A 547 15.41 -14.46 12.45
N TYR A 548 14.18 -14.24 11.98
CA TYR A 548 13.07 -13.80 12.83
C TYR A 548 12.66 -14.90 13.80
N ALA A 549 12.77 -14.65 15.10
CA ALA A 549 12.40 -15.60 16.13
C ALA A 549 10.94 -15.42 16.59
N VAL A 550 10.23 -16.54 16.74
CA VAL A 550 8.93 -16.68 17.41
C VAL A 550 9.05 -17.78 18.45
N ASP A 551 8.71 -17.48 19.71
CA ASP A 551 8.97 -18.34 20.88
C ASP A 551 10.46 -18.75 20.99
N GLY A 552 11.36 -17.79 20.77
CA GLY A 552 12.81 -17.97 20.89
C GLY A 552 13.48 -18.86 19.83
N ARG A 553 12.74 -19.29 18.80
CA ARG A 553 13.27 -20.10 17.68
C ARG A 553 13.00 -19.39 16.34
N PRO A 554 13.88 -19.51 15.33
CA PRO A 554 13.66 -18.88 14.02
C PRO A 554 12.42 -19.45 13.28
N VAL A 555 11.85 -18.66 12.38
CA VAL A 555 10.85 -19.07 11.38
C VAL A 555 11.31 -18.62 10.00
N ALA A 556 10.96 -19.38 8.96
CA ALA A 556 11.20 -19.02 7.57
C ALA A 556 9.94 -19.29 6.73
N VAL A 557 9.62 -18.37 5.81
CA VAL A 557 8.39 -18.37 5.01
C VAL A 557 8.31 -19.59 4.07
N GLU A 558 9.46 -20.12 3.66
CA GLU A 558 9.62 -21.32 2.80
C GLU A 558 8.84 -22.53 3.32
N ASN A 559 8.68 -22.65 4.65
CA ASN A 559 8.01 -23.78 5.29
C ASN A 559 6.48 -23.78 5.06
N VAL A 560 5.90 -22.65 4.64
CA VAL A 560 4.45 -22.50 4.47
C VAL A 560 4.02 -23.18 3.18
N THR A 561 3.51 -24.41 3.31
CA THR A 561 3.00 -25.22 2.20
C THR A 561 1.65 -24.73 1.66
N ALA A 562 0.93 -23.90 2.41
CA ALA A 562 -0.35 -23.33 2.00
C ALA A 562 -0.18 -22.33 0.83
N PRO A 563 -1.08 -22.32 -0.16
CA PRO A 563 -0.96 -21.47 -1.34
C PRO A 563 -1.19 -19.99 -1.02
N TRP A 564 -0.47 -19.10 -1.71
CA TRP A 564 -0.52 -17.66 -1.49
C TRP A 564 -1.36 -16.91 -2.52
N PHE A 565 -2.08 -15.86 -2.08
CA PHE A 565 -2.68 -14.85 -2.94
C PHE A 565 -2.22 -13.45 -2.50
N VAL A 566 -1.40 -12.78 -3.32
CA VAL A 566 -0.67 -11.58 -2.90
C VAL A 566 -1.03 -10.40 -3.80
N VAL A 567 -1.47 -9.30 -3.19
CA VAL A 567 -1.94 -8.09 -3.88
C VAL A 567 -1.00 -6.92 -3.59
N GLY A 568 -0.30 -6.43 -4.61
CA GLY A 568 0.37 -5.13 -4.60
C GLY A 568 -0.44 -4.07 -5.35
N THR A 569 -0.22 -2.78 -5.10
CA THR A 569 -0.88 -1.69 -5.84
C THR A 569 0.11 -0.90 -6.69
N GLU A 570 -0.29 -0.49 -7.91
CA GLU A 570 0.59 0.11 -8.92
C GLU A 570 1.31 1.37 -8.45
N THR A 571 0.64 2.22 -7.66
CA THR A 571 1.21 3.46 -7.10
C THR A 571 1.27 3.40 -5.57
N ASP A 572 1.71 2.27 -5.02
CA ASP A 572 2.00 2.16 -3.59
C ASP A 572 3.35 2.83 -3.23
N HIS A 573 3.31 3.71 -2.23
CA HIS A 573 4.48 4.37 -1.63
C HIS A 573 4.74 3.90 -0.18
N VAL A 574 3.77 3.20 0.44
CA VAL A 574 3.83 2.68 1.81
C VAL A 574 4.34 1.23 1.80
N ALA A 575 3.83 0.43 0.86
CA ALA A 575 4.27 -0.94 0.61
C ALA A 575 4.50 -1.17 -0.90
N PRO A 576 5.61 -0.64 -1.48
CA PRO A 576 5.84 -0.67 -2.93
C PRO A 576 5.71 -2.08 -3.48
N TRP A 577 4.93 -2.25 -4.56
CA TRP A 577 4.55 -3.58 -5.04
C TRP A 577 5.75 -4.47 -5.39
N LYS A 578 6.93 -3.90 -5.69
CA LYS A 578 8.18 -4.64 -5.90
C LYS A 578 8.72 -5.31 -4.64
N SER A 579 8.61 -4.67 -3.47
CA SER A 579 8.93 -5.29 -2.17
C SER A 579 7.91 -6.37 -1.83
N VAL A 580 6.61 -6.09 -2.01
CA VAL A 580 5.53 -7.08 -1.85
C VAL A 580 5.74 -8.29 -2.77
N TYR A 581 6.25 -8.08 -4.00
CA TYR A 581 6.58 -9.13 -4.97
C TYR A 581 7.76 -10.03 -4.55
N LYS A 582 8.62 -9.61 -3.60
CA LYS A 582 9.72 -10.45 -3.09
C LYS A 582 9.25 -11.68 -2.32
N ILE A 583 7.95 -11.84 -2.07
CA ILE A 583 7.37 -13.12 -1.62
C ILE A 583 7.77 -14.30 -2.52
N HIS A 584 7.95 -14.10 -3.84
CA HIS A 584 8.41 -15.13 -4.78
C HIS A 584 9.90 -15.53 -4.61
N LEU A 585 10.62 -14.90 -3.67
CA LEU A 585 11.98 -15.28 -3.25
C LEU A 585 11.97 -16.01 -1.91
N LEU A 586 10.82 -16.08 -1.23
CA LEU A 586 10.69 -16.52 0.17
C LEU A 586 9.68 -17.66 0.36
N ALA A 587 8.73 -17.85 -0.56
CA ALA A 587 7.75 -18.93 -0.54
C ALA A 587 8.09 -19.99 -1.61
N ASP A 588 8.08 -21.28 -1.24
CA ASP A 588 8.27 -22.41 -2.16
C ASP A 588 6.93 -22.97 -2.70
N SER A 589 5.83 -22.75 -1.97
CA SER A 589 4.46 -23.04 -2.42
C SER A 589 4.01 -22.10 -3.56
N GLU A 590 2.92 -22.44 -4.26
CA GLU A 590 2.38 -21.60 -5.34
C GLU A 590 1.96 -20.18 -4.87
N VAL A 591 2.24 -19.18 -5.71
CA VAL A 591 1.90 -17.77 -5.48
C VAL A 591 1.02 -17.26 -6.62
N THR A 592 -0.22 -16.89 -6.31
CA THR A 592 -1.05 -16.06 -7.20
C THR A 592 -0.77 -14.59 -6.89
N PHE A 593 -0.04 -13.89 -7.77
CA PHE A 593 0.24 -12.47 -7.59
C PHE A 593 -0.77 -11.61 -8.37
N VAL A 594 -1.17 -10.50 -7.77
CA VAL A 594 -2.07 -9.49 -8.30
C VAL A 594 -1.43 -8.11 -8.15
N LEU A 595 -1.46 -7.32 -9.22
CA LEU A 595 -1.06 -5.91 -9.24
C LEU A 595 -2.26 -5.07 -9.63
N THR A 596 -2.80 -4.27 -8.72
CA THR A 596 -4.05 -3.51 -8.93
C THR A 596 -3.85 -1.99 -8.97
N SER A 597 -4.68 -1.32 -9.78
CA SER A 597 -4.65 0.12 -9.99
C SER A 597 -4.90 0.96 -8.72
N GLY A 598 -4.09 2.01 -8.56
CA GLY A 598 -4.13 2.94 -7.42
C GLY A 598 -3.00 2.73 -6.41
N GLY A 599 -3.06 3.47 -5.31
CA GLY A 599 -2.10 3.40 -4.20
C GLY A 599 -2.67 2.77 -2.94
N HIS A 600 -1.80 2.25 -2.06
CA HIS A 600 -2.06 1.52 -0.82
C HIS A 600 -3.54 1.20 -0.50
N ASN A 601 -4.22 2.11 0.20
CA ASN A 601 -5.62 1.92 0.62
C ASN A 601 -6.58 1.80 -0.56
N ALA A 602 -6.42 2.67 -1.56
CA ALA A 602 -7.34 2.78 -2.69
C ALA A 602 -7.19 1.61 -3.67
N GLY A 603 -6.04 0.94 -3.78
CA GLY A 603 -5.91 -0.27 -4.60
C GLY A 603 -6.56 -1.50 -3.94
N ILE A 604 -6.46 -1.61 -2.61
CA ILE A 604 -7.08 -2.69 -1.84
C ILE A 604 -8.60 -2.49 -1.71
N VAL A 605 -9.05 -1.27 -1.40
CA VAL A 605 -10.47 -0.88 -1.46
C VAL A 605 -10.84 -0.56 -2.92
N SER A 606 -11.22 -1.61 -3.64
CA SER A 606 -11.55 -1.58 -5.06
C SER A 606 -12.80 -2.42 -5.30
N GLU A 607 -13.96 -1.86 -4.98
CA GLU A 607 -15.24 -2.56 -5.02
C GLU A 607 -15.73 -2.87 -6.46
N PRO A 608 -16.45 -3.98 -6.69
CA PRO A 608 -17.04 -4.29 -7.98
C PRO A 608 -17.93 -3.16 -8.50
N GLY A 609 -17.61 -2.64 -9.69
CA GLY A 609 -18.33 -1.54 -10.33
C GLY A 609 -17.69 -0.16 -10.16
N HIS A 610 -16.64 0.00 -9.32
CA HIS A 610 -15.90 1.26 -9.25
C HIS A 610 -15.29 1.60 -10.64
N PRO A 611 -15.52 2.81 -11.19
CA PRO A 611 -15.05 3.17 -12.52
C PRO A 611 -13.53 3.35 -12.59
N ARG A 612 -12.92 3.00 -13.74
CA ARG A 612 -11.47 3.10 -14.01
C ARG A 612 -10.60 2.33 -13.01
N ARG A 613 -11.05 1.14 -12.64
CA ARG A 613 -10.22 0.14 -11.97
C ARG A 613 -9.76 -0.88 -13.00
N HIS A 614 -8.51 -1.30 -12.88
CA HIS A 614 -7.95 -2.45 -13.59
C HIS A 614 -6.98 -3.18 -12.66
N TYR A 615 -6.64 -4.41 -13.02
CA TYR A 615 -5.59 -5.18 -12.36
C TYR A 615 -4.87 -6.12 -13.34
N ARG A 616 -3.72 -6.63 -12.92
CA ARG A 616 -2.97 -7.70 -13.59
C ARG A 616 -2.80 -8.86 -12.63
N TRP A 617 -2.82 -10.09 -13.12
CA TRP A 617 -2.52 -11.26 -12.28
C TRP A 617 -1.77 -12.35 -13.03
N ALA A 618 -1.06 -13.19 -12.27
CA ALA A 618 -0.49 -14.44 -12.75
C ALA A 618 -0.35 -15.45 -11.61
N LEU A 619 -0.36 -16.74 -11.96
CA LEU A 619 0.03 -17.83 -11.07
C LEU A 619 1.50 -18.18 -11.32
N HIS A 620 2.32 -18.15 -10.27
CA HIS A 620 3.65 -18.73 -10.23
C HIS A 620 3.59 -20.06 -9.44
N PRO A 621 3.69 -21.22 -10.09
CA PRO A 621 3.70 -22.51 -9.40
C PRO A 621 5.01 -22.73 -8.63
N GLY A 622 4.92 -23.39 -7.47
CA GLY A 622 6.08 -23.76 -6.66
C GLY A 622 7.17 -24.53 -7.43
N GLY A 623 8.42 -24.38 -7.02
CA GLY A 623 9.59 -24.96 -7.69
C GLY A 623 9.88 -24.44 -9.11
N ARG A 624 9.21 -23.37 -9.57
CA ARG A 624 9.54 -22.70 -10.85
C ARG A 624 10.62 -21.62 -10.67
N PRO A 625 11.45 -21.35 -11.69
CA PRO A 625 12.40 -20.24 -11.65
C PRO A 625 11.73 -18.90 -11.35
N TYR A 626 12.41 -18.04 -10.60
CA TYR A 626 11.98 -16.68 -10.34
C TYR A 626 11.86 -15.88 -11.65
N ILE A 627 10.82 -15.05 -11.74
CA ILE A 627 10.60 -14.09 -12.82
C ILE A 627 10.72 -12.71 -12.18
N ASP A 628 11.56 -11.82 -12.72
CA ASP A 628 11.70 -10.47 -12.17
C ASP A 628 10.43 -9.61 -12.39
N PRO A 629 10.25 -8.52 -11.61
CA PRO A 629 9.02 -7.73 -11.66
C PRO A 629 8.77 -7.08 -13.04
N ALA A 630 9.81 -6.76 -13.80
CA ALA A 630 9.67 -6.07 -15.08
C ALA A 630 9.20 -7.00 -16.20
N HIS A 631 9.66 -8.26 -16.20
CA HIS A 631 9.10 -9.29 -17.07
C HIS A 631 7.73 -9.80 -16.58
N TRP A 632 7.50 -9.88 -15.27
CA TRP A 632 6.20 -10.30 -14.73
C TRP A 632 5.05 -9.43 -15.23
N VAL A 633 5.19 -8.09 -15.21
CA VAL A 633 4.15 -7.15 -15.68
C VAL A 633 3.79 -7.36 -17.16
N GLN A 634 4.74 -7.84 -17.98
CA GLN A 634 4.54 -8.13 -19.40
C GLN A 634 3.82 -9.48 -19.63
N LEU A 635 4.01 -10.45 -18.72
CA LEU A 635 3.41 -11.79 -18.79
C LEU A 635 2.05 -11.87 -18.09
N ALA A 636 1.80 -11.03 -17.09
CA ALA A 636 0.58 -11.07 -16.29
C ALA A 636 -0.67 -10.64 -17.07
N GLN A 637 -1.73 -11.43 -16.95
CA GLN A 637 -3.03 -11.22 -17.58
C GLN A 637 -3.67 -9.95 -17.01
N ALA A 638 -3.98 -8.98 -17.88
CA ALA A 638 -4.67 -7.76 -17.51
C ALA A 638 -6.19 -7.93 -17.59
N GLU A 639 -6.91 -7.40 -16.60
CA GLU A 639 -8.37 -7.42 -16.51
C GLU A 639 -8.91 -6.07 -16.00
N GLU A 640 -10.08 -5.69 -16.49
CA GLU A 640 -10.80 -4.48 -16.09
C GLU A 640 -11.68 -4.73 -14.86
N GLY A 641 -11.83 -3.72 -14.01
CA GLY A 641 -12.65 -3.75 -12.80
C GLY A 641 -11.90 -4.13 -11.52
N SER A 642 -12.63 -4.75 -10.60
CA SER A 642 -12.16 -5.13 -9.26
C SER A 642 -11.42 -6.47 -9.28
N TRP A 643 -10.41 -6.61 -8.41
CA TRP A 643 -9.75 -7.89 -8.15
C TRP A 643 -10.47 -8.74 -7.09
N TRP A 644 -11.48 -8.22 -6.38
CA TRP A 644 -12.18 -8.97 -5.33
C TRP A 644 -12.89 -10.24 -5.85
N PRO A 645 -13.58 -10.24 -7.01
CA PRO A 645 -14.15 -11.47 -7.57
C PRO A 645 -13.08 -12.50 -7.96
N ARG A 646 -11.88 -12.06 -8.36
CA ARG A 646 -10.75 -12.95 -8.64
C ARG A 646 -10.23 -13.63 -7.37
N TRP A 647 -10.24 -12.91 -6.26
CA TRP A 647 -9.86 -13.45 -4.95
C TRP A 647 -10.93 -14.42 -4.41
N GLU A 648 -12.22 -14.10 -4.50
CA GLU A 648 -13.31 -15.01 -4.12
C GLU A 648 -13.24 -16.33 -4.91
N GLN A 649 -13.14 -16.27 -6.24
CA GLN A 649 -12.96 -17.45 -7.09
C GLN A 649 -11.74 -18.29 -6.70
N TRP A 650 -10.65 -17.63 -6.27
CA TRP A 650 -9.45 -18.32 -5.79
C TRP A 650 -9.65 -18.93 -4.41
N LEU A 651 -10.35 -18.27 -3.48
CA LEU A 651 -10.73 -18.85 -2.18
C LEU A 651 -11.54 -20.13 -2.39
N VAL A 652 -12.61 -20.07 -3.19
CA VAL A 652 -13.46 -21.24 -3.50
C VAL A 652 -12.66 -22.36 -4.18
N ALA A 653 -11.70 -22.02 -5.05
CA ALA A 653 -10.83 -22.98 -5.72
C ALA A 653 -9.68 -23.54 -4.85
N LYS A 654 -9.42 -22.98 -3.66
CA LYS A 654 -8.45 -23.49 -2.66
C LYS A 654 -9.12 -24.07 -1.41
N GLY A 655 -10.41 -23.84 -1.21
CA GLY A 655 -11.24 -24.54 -0.24
C GLY A 655 -11.67 -25.93 -0.74
N SER A 656 -12.62 -26.54 -0.05
CA SER A 656 -13.20 -27.84 -0.43
C SER A 656 -14.30 -27.73 -1.51
N ALA A 657 -14.66 -26.51 -1.90
CA ALA A 657 -15.87 -26.17 -2.67
C ALA A 657 -17.19 -26.74 -2.09
N GLN A 658 -17.18 -27.17 -0.82
CA GLN A 658 -18.37 -27.64 -0.12
C GLN A 658 -19.17 -26.45 0.40
N GLN A 659 -20.42 -26.31 -0.05
CA GLN A 659 -21.38 -25.46 0.65
C GLN A 659 -22.03 -26.20 1.83
N VAL A 660 -22.24 -25.46 2.92
CA VAL A 660 -22.82 -25.92 4.18
C VAL A 660 -23.91 -24.96 4.66
N ALA A 661 -24.72 -25.38 5.62
CA ALA A 661 -25.63 -24.48 6.32
C ALA A 661 -24.81 -23.40 7.07
N PRO A 662 -25.25 -22.12 7.10
CA PRO A 662 -24.51 -21.07 7.78
C PRO A 662 -24.39 -21.35 9.28
N PRO A 663 -23.20 -21.18 9.89
CA PRO A 663 -23.01 -21.43 11.31
C PRO A 663 -23.68 -20.36 12.16
N ALA A 664 -23.98 -20.70 13.41
CA ALA A 664 -24.33 -19.72 14.43
C ALA A 664 -23.16 -18.74 14.66
N CYS A 665 -23.47 -17.55 15.17
CA CYS A 665 -22.44 -16.66 15.70
C CYS A 665 -21.97 -17.20 17.06
N GLY A 666 -20.67 -17.50 17.19
CA GLY A 666 -20.06 -18.05 18.39
C GLY A 666 -20.33 -19.55 18.62
N SER A 667 -19.84 -20.04 19.75
CA SER A 667 -20.05 -21.41 20.25
C SER A 667 -20.38 -21.39 21.76
N VAL A 668 -20.39 -22.55 22.41
CA VAL A 668 -20.50 -22.63 23.89
C VAL A 668 -19.23 -22.10 24.57
N ASP A 669 -18.07 -22.38 23.99
CA ASP A 669 -16.77 -21.92 24.51
C ASP A 669 -16.47 -20.45 24.14
N TYR A 670 -17.00 -20.00 23.00
CA TYR A 670 -16.86 -18.64 22.47
C TYR A 670 -18.23 -17.99 22.24
N PRO A 671 -18.99 -17.70 23.32
CA PRO A 671 -20.32 -17.12 23.20
C PRO A 671 -20.26 -15.67 22.70
N PRO A 672 -21.27 -15.17 21.95
CA PRO A 672 -21.34 -13.77 21.57
C PRO A 672 -21.34 -12.82 22.77
N LEU A 673 -20.42 -11.86 22.76
CA LEU A 673 -20.15 -10.91 23.85
C LEU A 673 -20.81 -9.54 23.60
N ALA A 674 -20.81 -9.10 22.35
CA ALA A 674 -21.37 -7.83 21.89
C ALA A 674 -21.72 -7.91 20.39
N GLU A 675 -22.51 -6.98 19.87
CA GLU A 675 -22.69 -6.80 18.42
C GLU A 675 -21.43 -6.18 17.78
N ALA A 676 -21.24 -6.41 16.48
CA ALA A 676 -20.27 -5.64 15.68
C ALA A 676 -20.64 -4.14 15.70
N PRO A 677 -19.66 -3.23 15.70
CA PRO A 677 -18.23 -3.44 15.41
C PRO A 677 -17.35 -3.67 16.66
N GLY A 678 -17.95 -3.97 17.81
CA GLY A 678 -17.25 -4.14 19.08
C GLY A 678 -16.96 -2.84 19.83
N GLU A 679 -16.22 -2.94 20.94
CA GLU A 679 -15.87 -1.81 21.81
C GLU A 679 -14.50 -1.20 21.48
N TYR A 680 -13.56 -2.00 20.98
CA TYR A 680 -12.16 -1.60 20.82
C TYR A 680 -11.96 -0.61 19.67
N VAL A 681 -12.75 -0.76 18.61
CA VAL A 681 -12.81 0.18 17.48
C VAL A 681 -13.27 1.59 17.87
N LEU A 682 -14.03 1.72 18.97
CA LEU A 682 -14.57 3.00 19.43
C LEU A 682 -13.58 3.80 20.29
N GLN A 683 -12.44 3.21 20.67
CA GLN A 683 -11.40 3.85 21.48
C GLN A 683 -10.60 4.89 20.70
N ARG A 684 -10.09 5.91 21.38
CA ARG A 684 -9.35 7.05 20.80
C ARG A 684 -7.99 7.24 21.46
#